data_AF-A0A158R0M1-F1
#
_entry.id   AF-A0A158R0M1-F1
#
_cell.length_a   1.000
_cell.length_b   1.000
_cell.length_c   1.000
_cell.angle_alpha   90.00
_cell.angle_beta   90.00
_cell.angle_gamma   90.00
#
_symmetry.space_group_name_H-M   'P 1'
#
loop_
_entity.id
_entity.type
_entity.pdbx_description
1 polymer ?
#
loop_
_entity_poly.entity_id
_entity_poly.type
_entity_poly.pdbx_seq_one_letter_code
_entity_poly.pdbx_strand_id
1 'polypeptide(L)'
;MGLLLIIGTVAVAGLVFYWKKMYDLAKERMRMIEHIDKIPGPYSVPILGTVWQFKWNLGALARQLTGWCREYSGKGHGLIRLWLATKPMVQCIKPETVKIVLERTDIITKGDEYDILLPWLGTGLLISTGMLLFSSCYAGYFGRSHREKWRSRRKLLSPTFHFKVLNEFIPVFDSQSKQVIVFWILVTQLEAHAERGKEFDIFPFIKRCALDAICETIMGCHVSSQENHDHPYVLSVHRLIELGFMHERMPWLWIPVIWYYFYESSKKSYASSYGFEYDRHLRVVTDFTRKVIKERVAARGEGVPAEKEKKRAFLDLLLDLKAEGNLSYEDIREEVDTFMFEGHDTTATSIGWTLWFMAFNSECQTKVQQEMDEIFGSSDRRCTSEDIKSMKYLEKCIKESLRLRPSVPHLTRKVEHDIEIGDVTVPKGCSVLINPFIIHTDATIYDDPMRYDPERFSEDNIQNRHPYAFIPFSAGPRNCIGQKFALLEEKTMLSWFFRRYSISSLRKFEKNIPLPQAILTPLLGFPVVISRRCHEFVADNSAVKMALGTVVVTCTVIVLILYWRKMYAQLQERRKLIRDMRKFPGLTLQFLEWSRYYAKQGHGLVQIWLGIRPVVMCIRPETAKLVLERTDIITKGDEYNILLPWLGTGLLISTGESTHSFDNPFSMFNAEKCEKWRSRRKLLTPTFHFKVLNDFIPIYDNQAQIFVRQLESFVASGEEVDLFPYLKRCALDIICETAMGFRLGAQENHAHPYVYSVKRLNELAFLHERMPWMWINAVWYLSTFGFEYDRHLKIVTDFSRKVIKDRISGHNDEVPSKTDKKKAFLDLLIDVQAEGNLSYEDIREEVDTFMFEGHDTTSSGMGWTLWFMAVHPEYQVKVQQELDEIFGSLSDRSCTSEDLSKMKYLEKCIKESLRVRPPVPMMTRKVEQDIDIGNTTIPRGCSIMISAGVIHTNPTVYENPYRFDPERFSDDVVQQRHPYAFIPFSAGPRNCIGQKFAMFVEKTVLSWFFRRFSISTLIPPENNVALPEIILKPSLGFPCIISSR
;
A
#
# COMPACT_ATOMS: atom_id res chain seq x y z
N MET A 1 -25.29 31.29 35.71
CA MET A 1 -24.64 31.35 37.04
C MET A 1 -24.61 30.00 37.77
N GLY A 2 -25.72 29.26 37.89
CA GLY A 2 -25.75 27.98 38.62
C GLY A 2 -24.74 26.92 38.14
N LEU A 3 -24.57 26.76 36.82
CA LEU A 3 -23.60 25.81 36.25
C LEU A 3 -22.13 26.18 36.58
N LEU A 4 -21.79 27.47 36.57
CA LEU A 4 -20.45 27.97 36.91
C LEU A 4 -20.15 27.79 38.41
N LEU A 5 -21.16 27.97 39.28
CA LEU A 5 -21.04 27.69 40.71
C LEU A 5 -20.85 26.19 40.99
N ILE A 6 -21.57 25.31 40.27
CA ILE A 6 -21.40 23.86 40.39
C ILE A 6 -20.02 23.43 39.89
N ILE A 7 -19.57 23.91 38.72
CA ILE A 7 -18.22 23.63 38.19
C ILE A 7 -17.14 24.16 39.15
N GLY A 8 -17.32 25.36 39.70
CA GLY A 8 -16.39 25.93 40.69
C GLY A 8 -16.34 25.12 41.97
N THR A 9 -17.49 24.65 42.47
CA THR A 9 -17.57 23.83 43.70
C THR A 9 -16.96 22.45 43.49
N VAL A 10 -17.21 21.81 42.34
CA VAL A 10 -16.60 20.52 41.96
C VAL A 10 -15.09 20.67 41.76
N ALA A 11 -14.62 21.76 41.15
CA ALA A 11 -13.20 22.05 40.99
C ALA A 11 -12.50 22.28 42.33
N VAL A 12 -13.12 23.02 43.26
CA VAL A 12 -12.58 23.24 44.62
C VAL A 12 -12.60 21.96 45.44
N ALA A 13 -13.69 21.19 45.40
CA ALA A 13 -13.77 19.88 46.05
C ALA A 13 -12.72 18.91 45.49
N GLY A 14 -12.54 18.89 44.17
CA GLY A 14 -11.47 18.12 43.51
C GLY A 14 -10.08 18.59 43.93
N LEU A 15 -9.82 19.89 43.96
CA LEU A 15 -8.54 20.46 44.40
C LEU A 15 -8.24 20.10 45.85
N VAL A 16 -9.22 20.13 46.76
CA VAL A 16 -9.05 19.74 48.16
C VAL A 16 -8.84 18.23 48.30
N PHE A 17 -9.63 17.42 47.60
CA PHE A 17 -9.54 15.95 47.66
C PHE A 17 -8.23 15.42 47.06
N TYR A 18 -7.71 16.08 46.01
CA TYR A 18 -6.46 15.73 45.36
C TYR A 18 -5.26 16.58 45.81
N TRP A 19 -5.42 17.54 46.72
CA TRP A 19 -4.35 18.46 47.16
C TRP A 19 -3.12 17.70 47.64
N LYS A 20 -3.32 16.72 48.53
CA LYS A 20 -2.24 15.88 49.05
C LYS A 20 -1.50 15.16 47.91
N LYS A 21 -2.24 14.57 46.96
CA LYS A 21 -1.67 13.89 45.79
C LYS A 21 -0.91 14.86 44.88
N MET A 22 -1.43 16.06 44.66
CA MET A 22 -0.76 17.11 43.87
C MET A 22 0.50 17.63 44.55
N TYR A 23 0.48 17.83 45.87
CA TYR A 23 1.63 18.21 46.67
C TYR A 23 2.72 17.13 46.63
N ASP A 24 2.34 15.86 46.82
CA ASP A 24 3.27 14.73 46.76
C ASP A 24 3.90 14.61 45.37
N LEU A 25 3.10 14.76 44.29
CA LEU A 25 3.59 14.78 42.90
C LEU A 25 4.54 15.96 42.63
N ALA A 26 4.23 17.16 43.14
CA ALA A 26 5.08 18.33 42.99
C ALA A 26 6.40 18.17 43.75
N LYS A 27 6.36 17.62 44.96
CA LYS A 27 7.54 17.32 45.78
C LYS A 27 8.43 16.27 45.11
N GLU A 28 7.84 15.19 44.62
CA GLU A 28 8.57 14.16 43.88
C GLU A 28 9.19 14.74 42.60
N ARG A 29 8.44 15.58 41.87
CA ARG A 29 8.96 16.29 40.69
C ARG A 29 10.16 17.17 41.01
N MET A 30 10.09 17.98 42.08
CA MET A 30 11.19 18.87 42.47
C MET A 30 12.45 18.08 42.82
N ARG A 31 12.31 16.98 43.56
CA ARG A 31 13.42 16.05 43.84
C ARG A 31 14.04 15.51 42.55
N MET A 32 13.21 15.08 41.59
CA MET A 32 13.70 14.57 40.31
C MET A 32 14.48 15.63 39.53
N ILE A 33 13.99 16.86 39.49
CA ILE A 33 14.66 18.00 38.81
C ILE A 33 16.03 18.26 39.44
N GLU A 34 16.14 18.27 40.77
CA GLU A 34 17.39 18.54 41.49
C GLU A 34 18.53 17.58 41.10
N HIS A 35 18.22 16.30 40.89
CA HIS A 35 19.22 15.30 40.49
C HIS A 35 19.44 15.28 38.97
N ILE A 36 18.35 15.29 38.20
CA ILE A 36 18.42 15.08 36.74
C ILE A 36 19.04 16.29 36.05
N ASP A 37 18.80 17.53 36.48
CA ASP A 37 19.35 18.72 35.83
C ASP A 37 20.87 18.89 36.02
N LYS A 38 21.50 18.09 36.90
CA LYS A 38 22.97 17.96 36.98
C LYS A 38 23.56 17.22 35.77
N ILE A 39 22.74 16.46 35.05
CA ILE A 39 23.14 15.72 33.85
C ILE A 39 22.97 16.66 32.64
N PRO A 40 23.95 16.74 31.73
CA PRO A 40 23.83 17.59 30.55
C PRO A 40 22.73 17.06 29.62
N GLY A 41 22.03 17.95 28.91
CA GLY A 41 21.02 17.55 27.94
C GLY A 41 20.29 18.72 27.30
N PRO A 42 19.42 18.44 26.32
CA PRO A 42 18.68 19.46 25.60
C PRO A 42 17.73 20.23 26.52
N TYR A 43 17.42 21.47 26.14
CA TYR A 43 16.55 22.34 26.91
C TYR A 43 15.16 21.71 27.16
N SER A 44 14.67 21.82 28.38
CA SER A 44 13.40 21.23 28.80
C SER A 44 12.49 22.30 29.41
N VAL A 45 11.20 22.33 29.00
CA VAL A 45 10.19 23.21 29.61
C VAL A 45 9.42 22.48 30.73
N PRO A 46 8.87 23.20 31.72
CA PRO A 46 8.33 22.58 32.93
C PRO A 46 7.22 21.55 32.75
N ILE A 47 6.42 21.57 31.68
CA ILE A 47 5.32 20.61 31.47
C ILE A 47 5.65 19.61 30.36
N LEU A 48 6.03 20.11 29.18
CA LEU A 48 6.30 19.29 27.99
C LEU A 48 7.71 18.67 27.98
N GLY A 49 8.59 19.04 28.91
CA GLY A 49 9.96 18.51 28.95
C GLY A 49 10.73 18.89 27.70
N THR A 50 11.39 17.93 27.06
CA THR A 50 12.09 18.07 25.78
C THR A 50 11.15 17.84 24.57
N VAL A 51 9.95 17.30 24.78
CA VAL A 51 9.02 16.86 23.71
C VAL A 51 8.63 17.98 22.76
N TRP A 52 8.56 19.23 23.23
CA TRP A 52 8.23 20.38 22.38
C TRP A 52 9.24 20.61 21.23
N GLN A 53 10.46 20.07 21.35
CA GLN A 53 11.50 20.14 20.31
C GLN A 53 11.45 18.97 19.32
N PHE A 54 10.64 17.94 19.59
CA PHE A 54 10.67 16.69 18.83
C PHE A 54 10.14 16.91 17.42
N LYS A 55 10.87 16.37 16.43
CA LYS A 55 10.35 16.27 15.06
C LYS A 55 9.25 15.22 14.99
N TRP A 56 8.17 15.51 14.27
CA TRP A 56 7.00 14.62 14.20
C TRP A 56 7.21 13.38 13.31
N ASN A 57 8.05 13.50 12.28
CA ASN A 57 8.44 12.39 11.42
C ASN A 57 9.45 11.48 12.16
N LEU A 58 9.17 10.17 12.24
CA LEU A 58 9.97 9.20 13.02
C LEU A 58 11.44 9.16 12.58
N GLY A 59 11.73 9.15 11.28
CA GLY A 59 13.11 9.16 10.78
C GLY A 59 13.82 10.50 11.04
N ALA A 60 13.09 11.60 11.12
CA ALA A 60 13.65 12.90 11.50
C ALA A 60 13.94 12.99 13.01
N LEU A 61 13.05 12.44 13.84
CA LEU A 61 13.25 12.33 15.29
C LEU A 61 14.45 11.44 15.62
N ALA A 62 14.56 10.27 14.99
CA ALA A 62 15.68 9.36 15.18
C ALA A 62 17.03 10.05 14.91
N ARG A 63 17.12 10.82 13.82
CA ARG A 63 18.30 11.61 13.48
C ARG A 63 18.57 12.74 14.48
N GLN A 64 17.52 13.39 15.00
CA GLN A 64 17.65 14.42 16.03
C GLN A 64 18.22 13.85 17.33
N LEU A 65 17.63 12.76 17.85
CA LEU A 65 18.10 12.11 19.08
C LEU A 65 19.54 11.59 18.92
N THR A 66 19.84 10.98 17.77
CA THR A 66 21.21 10.54 17.43
C THR A 66 22.18 11.70 17.38
N GLY A 67 21.77 12.82 16.78
CA GLY A 67 22.57 14.04 16.68
C GLY A 67 22.93 14.60 18.06
N TRP A 68 21.94 14.72 18.96
CA TRP A 68 22.19 15.13 20.34
C TRP A 68 23.16 14.18 21.05
N CYS A 69 22.93 12.87 20.99
CA CYS A 69 23.82 11.90 21.64
C CYS A 69 25.27 12.04 21.15
N ARG A 70 25.47 12.21 19.84
CA ARG A 70 26.81 12.41 19.25
C ARG A 70 27.45 13.73 19.69
N GLU A 71 26.67 14.81 19.74
CA GLU A 71 27.15 16.11 20.20
C GLU A 71 27.65 16.05 21.65
N TYR A 72 26.85 15.50 22.56
CA TYR A 72 27.24 15.39 23.98
C TYR A 72 28.34 14.36 24.20
N SER A 73 28.35 13.26 23.46
CA SER A 73 29.45 12.27 23.49
C SER A 73 30.77 12.90 23.02
N GLY A 74 30.75 13.73 21.97
CA GLY A 74 31.92 14.47 21.48
C GLY A 74 32.45 15.52 22.46
N LYS A 75 31.61 16.00 23.39
CA LYS A 75 32.02 16.86 24.52
C LYS A 75 32.57 16.06 25.71
N GLY A 76 32.66 14.74 25.61
CA GLY A 76 33.19 13.86 26.66
C GLY A 76 32.16 13.44 27.71
N HIS A 77 30.86 13.71 27.51
CA HIS A 77 29.84 13.28 28.46
C HIS A 77 29.47 11.81 28.29
N GLY A 78 29.33 11.08 29.40
CA GLY A 78 28.89 9.69 29.41
C GLY A 78 27.36 9.51 29.46
N LEU A 79 26.64 10.54 29.92
CA LEU A 79 25.20 10.55 30.13
C LEU A 79 24.56 11.78 29.48
N ILE A 80 23.32 11.64 29.02
CA ILE A 80 22.49 12.75 28.55
C ILE A 80 21.09 12.65 29.17
N ARG A 81 20.53 13.76 29.66
CA ARG A 81 19.15 13.81 30.16
C ARG A 81 18.16 14.16 29.06
N LEU A 82 16.97 13.57 29.15
CA LEU A 82 15.81 13.90 28.35
C LEU A 82 14.56 13.92 29.25
N TRP A 83 13.63 14.82 28.98
CA TRP A 83 12.34 14.85 29.67
C TRP A 83 11.21 14.52 28.70
N LEU A 84 10.52 13.41 28.89
CA LEU A 84 9.27 13.11 28.20
C LEU A 84 8.12 13.66 29.04
N ALA A 85 7.72 14.89 28.74
CA ALA A 85 6.84 15.67 29.59
C ALA A 85 7.33 15.72 31.05
N THR A 86 6.68 14.97 31.93
CA THR A 86 6.98 14.92 33.36
C THR A 86 7.89 13.76 33.75
N LYS A 87 8.19 12.84 32.84
CA LYS A 87 9.01 11.65 33.09
C LYS A 87 10.46 11.91 32.69
N PRO A 88 11.43 11.79 33.61
CA PRO A 88 12.84 11.91 33.27
C PRO A 88 13.38 10.61 32.68
N MET A 89 14.21 10.76 31.66
CA MET A 89 15.01 9.71 31.07
C MET A 89 16.49 10.11 31.09
N VAL A 90 17.35 9.17 31.45
CA VAL A 90 18.80 9.35 31.39
C VAL A 90 19.34 8.34 30.39
N GLN A 91 20.02 8.80 29.36
CA GLN A 91 20.56 7.94 28.33
C GLN A 91 22.07 7.77 28.49
N CYS A 92 22.51 6.52 28.50
CA CYS A 92 23.92 6.14 28.47
C CYS A 92 24.46 6.23 27.04
N ILE A 93 25.50 7.03 26.83
CA ILE A 93 26.10 7.28 25.52
C ILE A 93 27.56 6.82 25.41
N LYS A 94 28.12 6.27 26.49
CA LYS A 94 29.48 5.71 26.55
C LYS A 94 29.52 4.30 27.17
N PRO A 95 30.38 3.36 26.70
CA PRO A 95 30.42 1.99 27.20
C PRO A 95 30.60 1.84 28.71
N GLU A 96 31.32 2.77 29.35
CA GLU A 96 31.62 2.75 30.79
C GLU A 96 30.34 2.95 31.60
N THR A 97 29.50 3.91 31.20
CA THR A 97 28.19 4.15 31.82
C THR A 97 27.21 3.01 31.58
N VAL A 98 27.28 2.39 30.40
CA VAL A 98 26.43 1.25 30.02
C VAL A 98 26.77 0.01 30.86
N LYS A 99 28.06 -0.24 31.09
CA LYS A 99 28.55 -1.32 31.94
C LYS A 99 27.97 -1.22 33.35
N ILE A 100 28.03 -0.04 33.96
CA ILE A 100 27.48 0.22 35.32
C ILE A 100 26.00 -0.19 35.39
N VAL A 101 25.22 0.11 34.35
CA VAL A 101 23.78 -0.16 34.34
C VAL A 101 23.47 -1.63 34.03
N LEU A 102 24.17 -2.23 33.07
CA LEU A 102 23.86 -3.58 32.60
C LEU A 102 24.43 -4.68 33.49
N GLU A 103 25.50 -4.46 34.26
CA GLU A 103 26.04 -5.46 35.21
C GLU A 103 25.19 -5.60 36.48
N ARG A 104 24.36 -4.60 36.75
CA ARG A 104 23.56 -4.54 37.97
C ARG A 104 22.43 -5.56 37.97
N THR A 105 22.30 -6.25 39.10
CA THR A 105 21.22 -7.23 39.33
C THR A 105 20.05 -6.64 40.13
N ASP A 106 20.22 -5.42 40.64
CA ASP A 106 19.26 -4.66 41.44
C ASP A 106 18.36 -3.76 40.59
N ILE A 107 18.76 -3.41 39.35
CA ILE A 107 17.99 -2.61 38.37
C ILE A 107 17.70 -3.40 37.08
N ILE A 108 17.08 -4.57 37.22
CA ILE A 108 16.71 -5.44 36.09
C ILE A 108 15.33 -5.14 35.49
N THR A 109 14.56 -4.30 36.18
CA THR A 109 13.20 -3.90 35.80
C THR A 109 13.24 -3.09 34.51
N LYS A 110 12.39 -3.45 33.55
CA LYS A 110 12.25 -2.71 32.28
C LYS A 110 11.69 -1.31 32.54
N GLY A 111 12.11 -0.34 31.74
CA GLY A 111 11.57 1.03 31.85
C GLY A 111 10.10 1.09 31.42
N ASP A 112 9.44 2.20 31.74
CA ASP A 112 8.01 2.45 31.46
C ASP A 112 7.66 2.30 29.97
N GLU A 113 8.65 2.38 29.09
CA GLU A 113 8.51 2.26 27.65
C GLU A 113 8.06 0.84 27.23
N TYR A 114 8.31 -0.17 28.07
CA TYR A 114 7.84 -1.54 27.84
C TYR A 114 6.38 -1.76 28.26
N ASP A 115 5.73 -0.82 28.96
CA ASP A 115 4.35 -0.96 29.46
C ASP A 115 3.35 -1.20 28.32
N ILE A 116 3.66 -0.69 27.12
CA ILE A 116 2.83 -0.92 25.94
C ILE A 116 2.79 -2.38 25.52
N LEU A 117 3.85 -3.14 25.76
CA LEU A 117 3.90 -4.57 25.44
C LEU A 117 3.22 -5.42 26.53
N LEU A 118 2.95 -4.86 27.71
CA LEU A 118 2.38 -5.59 28.85
C LEU A 118 1.00 -6.22 28.54
N PRO A 119 0.03 -5.54 27.88
CA PRO A 119 -1.23 -6.16 27.48
C PRO A 119 -1.07 -7.35 26.53
N TRP A 120 0.00 -7.35 25.73
CA TRP A 120 0.28 -8.41 24.76
C TRP A 120 1.05 -9.56 25.40
N LEU A 121 2.30 -9.31 25.80
CA LEU A 121 3.25 -10.31 26.28
C LEU A 121 3.04 -10.68 27.76
N GLY A 122 2.20 -9.93 28.46
CA GLY A 122 2.00 -10.07 29.90
C GLY A 122 3.31 -9.95 30.67
N THR A 123 3.45 -10.78 31.68
CA THR A 123 4.65 -10.88 32.51
C THR A 123 5.61 -11.99 32.05
N GLY A 124 5.70 -12.23 30.74
CA GLY A 124 6.67 -13.14 30.13
C GLY A 124 8.14 -12.74 30.34
N LEU A 125 9.10 -13.53 29.84
CA LEU A 125 10.52 -13.37 30.15
C LEU A 125 11.10 -11.98 29.80
N LEU A 126 10.60 -11.32 28.76
CA LEU A 126 11.04 -9.97 28.37
C LEU A 126 10.69 -8.93 29.44
N ILE A 127 9.42 -8.94 29.86
CA ILE A 127 8.84 -7.87 30.67
C ILE A 127 8.98 -8.17 32.16
N SER A 128 8.79 -9.41 32.62
CA SER A 128 8.81 -9.78 34.05
C SER A 128 9.86 -9.02 34.89
N THR A 129 9.41 -8.34 35.95
CA THR A 129 10.22 -7.44 36.79
C THR A 129 10.07 -7.74 38.27
N GLY A 130 10.65 -6.92 39.15
CA GLY A 130 10.73 -7.16 40.59
C GLY A 130 9.49 -6.90 41.44
N MET A 131 8.55 -6.06 40.99
CA MET A 131 7.59 -5.41 41.89
C MET A 131 6.23 -5.15 41.21
N LEU A 132 5.19 -5.02 42.04
CA LEU A 132 3.85 -4.57 41.65
C LEU A 132 3.90 -3.17 41.03
N LEU A 133 3.46 -3.05 39.78
CA LEU A 133 3.31 -1.77 39.08
C LEU A 133 2.20 -0.95 39.73
N PHE A 134 2.55 -0.01 40.61
CA PHE A 134 1.60 0.98 41.17
C PHE A 134 1.34 2.19 40.24
N SER A 135 1.88 2.21 39.02
CA SER A 135 1.88 3.40 38.15
C SER A 135 1.18 3.26 36.80
N SER A 136 0.64 2.09 36.46
CA SER A 136 -0.09 1.92 35.20
C SER A 136 -1.58 2.22 35.40
N CYS A 137 -2.20 2.91 34.45
CA CYS A 137 -3.65 3.08 34.33
C CYS A 137 -4.42 1.73 34.27
N TYR A 138 -3.70 0.60 34.15
CA TYR A 138 -4.21 -0.77 34.14
C TYR A 138 -3.98 -1.54 35.46
N ALA A 139 -3.59 -0.87 36.55
CA ALA A 139 -3.20 -1.47 37.84
C ALA A 139 -4.36 -2.02 38.70
N GLY A 140 -5.33 -2.72 38.10
CA GLY A 140 -6.49 -3.32 38.79
C GLY A 140 -6.36 -4.80 39.14
N TYR A 141 -5.38 -5.52 38.59
CA TYR A 141 -5.24 -6.96 38.76
C TYR A 141 -3.76 -7.30 38.99
N PHE A 142 -3.49 -8.41 39.66
CA PHE A 142 -2.17 -9.00 39.95
C PHE A 142 -1.52 -8.52 41.25
N GLY A 143 -1.64 -9.38 42.27
CA GLY A 143 -0.82 -9.40 43.49
C GLY A 143 0.17 -10.56 43.44
N ARG A 144 1.46 -10.30 43.67
CA ARG A 144 2.55 -11.15 44.24
C ARG A 144 3.92 -10.63 43.79
N SER A 145 4.98 -10.99 44.50
CA SER A 145 6.38 -10.60 44.23
C SER A 145 6.86 -11.12 42.86
N HIS A 146 7.22 -10.25 41.91
CA HIS A 146 7.56 -10.64 40.53
C HIS A 146 9.07 -10.88 40.30
N ARG A 147 9.99 -10.45 41.20
CA ARG A 147 11.46 -10.56 40.99
C ARG A 147 11.92 -12.01 40.86
N GLU A 148 11.30 -12.87 41.64
CA GLU A 148 11.53 -14.31 41.63
C GLU A 148 10.99 -14.95 40.35
N LYS A 149 9.92 -14.41 39.76
CA LYS A 149 9.35 -14.92 38.50
C LYS A 149 10.37 -14.82 37.37
N TRP A 150 10.98 -13.65 37.11
CA TRP A 150 11.99 -13.55 36.04
C TRP A 150 13.19 -14.48 36.26
N ARG A 151 13.76 -14.52 37.47
CA ARG A 151 14.93 -15.37 37.77
C ARG A 151 14.59 -16.85 37.61
N SER A 152 13.41 -17.25 38.10
CA SER A 152 12.88 -18.61 37.96
C SER A 152 12.70 -18.97 36.48
N ARG A 153 11.99 -18.13 35.71
CA ARG A 153 11.79 -18.33 34.27
C ARG A 153 13.10 -18.38 33.51
N ARG A 154 14.01 -17.43 33.73
CA ARG A 154 15.32 -17.42 33.06
C ARG A 154 16.11 -18.68 33.34
N LYS A 155 16.16 -19.12 34.60
CA LYS A 155 16.83 -20.36 35.01
C LYS A 155 16.20 -21.58 34.34
N LEU A 156 14.88 -21.61 34.26
CA LEU A 156 14.09 -22.70 33.70
C LEU A 156 14.25 -22.85 32.20
N LEU A 157 14.31 -21.74 31.47
CA LEU A 157 14.31 -21.72 30.01
C LEU A 157 15.73 -21.75 29.41
N SER A 158 16.76 -21.26 30.12
CA SER A 158 18.15 -21.22 29.61
C SER A 158 18.67 -22.56 29.06
N PRO A 159 18.37 -23.75 29.65
CA PRO A 159 18.81 -25.03 29.10
C PRO A 159 18.33 -25.32 27.68
N THR A 160 17.16 -24.81 27.26
CA THR A 160 16.62 -25.03 25.90
C THR A 160 17.43 -24.32 24.81
N PHE A 161 18.14 -23.25 25.18
CA PHE A 161 19.01 -22.50 24.27
C PHE A 161 20.49 -22.92 24.39
N HIS A 162 20.74 -24.08 25.01
CA HIS A 162 22.07 -24.66 25.05
C HIS A 162 22.43 -25.27 23.68
N PHE A 163 23.71 -25.20 23.30
CA PHE A 163 24.17 -25.55 21.95
C PHE A 163 23.81 -26.98 21.51
N LYS A 164 23.74 -27.93 22.46
CA LYS A 164 23.34 -29.32 22.18
C LYS A 164 21.91 -29.40 21.62
N VAL A 165 20.98 -28.65 22.20
CA VAL A 165 19.58 -28.59 21.76
C VAL A 165 19.47 -27.80 20.46
N LEU A 166 20.13 -26.65 20.39
CA LEU A 166 20.07 -25.80 19.19
C LEU A 166 20.60 -26.49 17.91
N ASN A 167 21.57 -27.40 18.04
CA ASN A 167 22.06 -28.19 16.91
C ASN A 167 20.97 -29.08 16.29
N GLU A 168 19.94 -29.46 17.05
CA GLU A 168 18.79 -30.24 16.55
C GLU A 168 17.84 -29.40 15.68
N PHE A 169 17.95 -28.07 15.72
CA PHE A 169 17.16 -27.11 14.93
C PHE A 169 17.78 -26.76 13.58
N ILE A 170 19.06 -27.06 13.37
CA ILE A 170 19.73 -26.91 12.07
C ILE A 170 18.96 -27.59 10.90
N PRO A 171 18.28 -28.75 11.03
CA PRO A 171 17.48 -29.34 9.95
C PRO A 171 16.31 -28.45 9.54
N VAL A 172 15.70 -27.81 10.52
CA VAL A 172 14.56 -26.92 10.30
C VAL A 172 15.03 -25.62 9.67
N PHE A 173 16.10 -25.02 10.20
CA PHE A 173 16.69 -23.84 9.56
C PHE A 173 17.10 -24.13 8.11
N ASP A 174 17.66 -25.32 7.86
CA ASP A 174 18.03 -25.76 6.51
C ASP A 174 16.81 -25.95 5.60
N SER A 175 15.75 -26.63 6.06
CA SER A 175 14.54 -26.84 5.26
C SER A 175 13.84 -25.53 4.93
N GLN A 176 13.64 -24.67 5.93
CA GLN A 176 12.99 -23.36 5.77
C GLN A 176 13.82 -22.42 4.91
N SER A 177 15.14 -22.37 5.12
CA SER A 177 16.05 -21.58 4.27
C SER A 177 16.06 -22.12 2.84
N LYS A 178 16.09 -23.44 2.64
CA LYS A 178 16.06 -24.03 1.30
C LYS A 178 14.75 -23.69 0.57
N GLN A 179 13.61 -23.72 1.24
CA GLN A 179 12.33 -23.35 0.63
C GLN A 179 12.34 -21.90 0.13
N VAL A 180 12.80 -20.94 0.95
CA VAL A 180 12.93 -19.54 0.50
C VAL A 180 13.99 -19.37 -0.58
N ILE A 181 15.21 -19.87 -0.35
CA ILE A 181 16.38 -19.58 -1.19
C ILE A 181 16.37 -20.37 -2.51
N VAL A 182 15.90 -21.62 -2.50
CA VAL A 182 15.92 -22.53 -3.67
C VAL A 182 14.60 -22.54 -4.41
N PHE A 183 13.45 -22.36 -3.74
CA PHE A 183 12.15 -22.38 -4.41
C PHE A 183 11.66 -20.96 -4.66
N TRP A 184 11.47 -20.14 -3.62
CA TRP A 184 10.85 -18.81 -3.81
C TRP A 184 11.77 -17.77 -4.46
N ILE A 185 13.05 -17.70 -4.08
CA ILE A 185 14.02 -16.82 -4.75
C ILE A 185 14.29 -17.31 -6.17
N LEU A 186 14.27 -18.63 -6.45
CA LEU A 186 14.39 -19.15 -7.81
C LEU A 186 13.13 -18.89 -8.64
N VAL A 187 11.92 -19.00 -8.09
CA VAL A 187 10.66 -18.66 -8.77
C VAL A 187 10.59 -17.16 -9.05
N THR A 188 10.94 -16.33 -8.06
CA THR A 188 11.08 -14.87 -8.22
C THR A 188 12.23 -14.53 -9.19
N GLN A 189 13.30 -15.32 -9.23
CA GLN A 189 14.37 -15.19 -10.22
C GLN A 189 13.99 -15.75 -11.58
N LEU A 190 13.04 -16.67 -11.72
CA LEU A 190 12.52 -17.12 -13.01
C LEU A 190 11.56 -16.07 -13.57
N GLU A 191 10.75 -15.45 -12.70
CA GLU A 191 10.00 -14.22 -12.97
C GLU A 191 10.97 -13.04 -13.31
N ALA A 192 12.11 -12.92 -12.63
CA ALA A 192 13.15 -11.92 -12.88
C ALA A 192 14.27 -12.36 -13.88
N HIS A 193 14.25 -13.58 -14.41
CA HIS A 193 15.10 -14.06 -15.52
C HIS A 193 14.35 -13.88 -16.84
N ALA A 194 13.02 -13.85 -16.81
CA ALA A 194 12.23 -13.23 -17.86
C ALA A 194 12.48 -11.71 -17.95
N GLU A 195 12.80 -11.05 -16.82
CA GLU A 195 13.14 -9.62 -16.71
C GLU A 195 14.53 -9.37 -16.10
N ARG A 196 15.62 -9.59 -16.85
CA ARG A 196 17.02 -9.40 -16.38
C ARG A 196 17.20 -8.12 -15.54
N GLY A 197 17.45 -8.28 -14.22
CA GLY A 197 18.09 -7.25 -13.39
C GLY A 197 17.17 -6.30 -12.58
N LYS A 198 15.92 -6.67 -12.30
CA LYS A 198 14.99 -5.84 -11.50
C LYS A 198 15.23 -5.96 -9.98
N GLU A 199 15.03 -4.84 -9.29
CA GLU A 199 15.18 -4.71 -7.83
C GLU A 199 13.86 -5.03 -7.12
N PHE A 200 13.89 -5.78 -6.02
CA PHE A 200 12.70 -6.12 -5.21
C PHE A 200 13.02 -6.09 -3.71
N ASP A 201 12.01 -5.89 -2.85
CA ASP A 201 12.20 -5.94 -1.40
C ASP A 201 12.31 -7.40 -0.91
N ILE A 202 13.49 -7.78 -0.42
CA ILE A 202 13.73 -9.12 0.12
C ILE A 202 13.18 -9.31 1.55
N PHE A 203 12.85 -8.22 2.27
CA PHE A 203 12.52 -8.27 3.69
C PHE A 203 11.29 -9.16 4.03
N PRO A 204 10.16 -9.09 3.28
CA PRO A 204 8.99 -9.91 3.60
C PRO A 204 9.27 -11.43 3.51
N PHE A 205 10.19 -11.84 2.63
CA PHE A 205 10.57 -13.25 2.47
C PHE A 205 11.38 -13.74 3.66
N ILE A 206 12.35 -12.94 4.10
CA ILE A 206 13.17 -13.24 5.28
C ILE A 206 12.28 -13.32 6.52
N LYS A 207 11.37 -12.36 6.69
CA LYS A 207 10.46 -12.28 7.84
C LYS A 207 9.55 -13.52 7.95
N ARG A 208 8.99 -13.99 6.83
CA ARG A 208 8.19 -15.23 6.78
C ARG A 208 9.03 -16.48 7.07
N CYS A 209 10.24 -16.54 6.52
CA CYS A 209 11.18 -17.63 6.80
C CYS A 209 11.48 -17.75 8.30
N ALA A 210 11.81 -16.62 8.95
CA ALA A 210 12.10 -16.58 10.37
C ALA A 210 10.87 -16.94 11.22
N LEU A 211 9.67 -16.55 10.79
CA LEU A 211 8.43 -16.93 11.47
C LEU A 211 8.17 -18.44 11.37
N ASP A 212 8.35 -19.04 10.20
CA ASP A 212 8.18 -20.49 10.05
C ASP A 212 9.27 -21.26 10.81
N ALA A 213 10.51 -20.76 10.79
CA ALA A 213 11.62 -21.34 11.54
C ALA A 213 11.37 -21.34 13.06
N ILE A 214 10.94 -20.21 13.65
CA ILE A 214 10.63 -20.16 15.09
C ILE A 214 9.41 -21.03 15.45
N CYS A 215 8.39 -21.07 14.59
CA CYS A 215 7.20 -21.89 14.81
C CYS A 215 7.54 -23.39 14.80
N GLU A 216 8.34 -23.84 13.84
CA GLU A 216 8.69 -25.27 13.73
C GLU A 216 9.74 -25.70 14.77
N THR A 217 10.72 -24.86 15.09
CA THR A 217 11.78 -25.18 16.07
C THR A 217 11.30 -25.06 17.52
N ILE A 218 10.74 -23.90 17.89
CA ILE A 218 10.43 -23.57 19.29
C ILE A 218 8.97 -23.96 19.61
N MET A 219 8.02 -23.70 18.72
CA MET A 219 6.60 -23.99 19.00
C MET A 219 6.18 -25.41 18.61
N GLY A 220 6.92 -26.07 17.72
CA GLY A 220 6.61 -27.41 17.23
C GLY A 220 5.33 -27.45 16.38
N CYS A 221 5.02 -26.37 15.67
CA CYS A 221 3.86 -26.24 14.78
C CYS A 221 4.27 -25.75 13.38
N HIS A 222 3.55 -26.17 12.34
CA HIS A 222 3.71 -25.66 10.98
C HIS A 222 2.65 -24.59 10.70
N VAL A 223 3.10 -23.37 10.37
CA VAL A 223 2.21 -22.23 10.06
C VAL A 223 2.19 -21.91 8.56
N SER A 224 3.14 -22.44 7.78
CA SER A 224 3.28 -22.24 6.33
C SER A 224 3.13 -20.78 5.90
N SER A 225 3.67 -19.84 6.69
CA SER A 225 3.48 -18.41 6.45
C SER A 225 4.12 -17.97 5.12
N GLN A 226 5.14 -18.67 4.64
CA GLN A 226 5.74 -18.48 3.32
C GLN A 226 4.76 -18.63 2.14
N GLU A 227 3.62 -19.30 2.31
CA GLU A 227 2.62 -19.53 1.25
C GLU A 227 1.51 -18.45 1.22
N ASN A 228 1.41 -17.61 2.25
CA ASN A 228 0.34 -16.61 2.39
C ASN A 228 0.91 -15.20 2.59
N HIS A 229 0.80 -14.36 1.55
CA HIS A 229 1.42 -13.03 1.52
C HIS A 229 0.86 -12.03 2.56
N ASP A 230 -0.35 -12.25 3.10
CA ASP A 230 -1.06 -11.35 4.03
C ASP A 230 -1.42 -12.02 5.37
N HIS A 231 -0.47 -12.72 6.02
CA HIS A 231 -0.76 -13.43 7.27
C HIS A 231 -1.20 -12.45 8.41
N PRO A 232 -2.42 -12.59 8.98
CA PRO A 232 -3.01 -11.61 9.90
C PRO A 232 -2.19 -11.30 11.17
N TYR A 233 -1.44 -12.28 11.68
CA TYR A 233 -0.55 -12.10 12.83
C TYR A 233 0.56 -11.07 12.54
N VAL A 234 1.24 -11.19 11.39
CA VAL A 234 2.38 -10.33 11.03
C VAL A 234 1.93 -8.88 10.85
N LEU A 235 0.79 -8.67 10.17
CA LEU A 235 0.22 -7.34 9.97
C LEU A 235 -0.21 -6.71 11.31
N SER A 236 -0.78 -7.50 12.21
CA SER A 236 -1.24 -7.02 13.52
C SER A 236 -0.08 -6.67 14.46
N VAL A 237 1.00 -7.44 14.47
CA VAL A 237 2.23 -7.13 15.23
C VAL A 237 2.80 -5.77 14.79
N HIS A 238 2.94 -5.55 13.48
CA HIS A 238 3.48 -4.27 12.98
C HIS A 238 2.59 -3.08 13.41
N ARG A 239 1.27 -3.21 13.31
CA ARG A 239 0.35 -2.13 13.68
C ARG A 239 0.30 -1.88 15.19
N LEU A 240 0.40 -2.92 16.03
CA LEU A 240 0.49 -2.79 17.49
C LEU A 240 1.73 -1.99 17.89
N ILE A 241 2.89 -2.32 17.31
CA ILE A 241 4.15 -1.63 17.59
C ILE A 241 4.06 -0.16 17.16
N GLU A 242 3.52 0.12 15.97
CA GLU A 242 3.38 1.49 15.48
C GLU A 242 2.49 2.36 16.39
N LEU A 243 1.29 1.86 16.73
CA LEU A 243 0.36 2.54 17.64
C LEU A 243 0.98 2.71 19.03
N GLY A 244 1.72 1.71 19.48
CA GLY A 244 2.37 1.71 20.78
C GLY A 244 3.48 2.75 20.92
N PHE A 245 4.38 2.83 19.94
CA PHE A 245 5.42 3.86 19.89
C PHE A 245 4.84 5.27 19.78
N MET A 246 3.71 5.40 19.09
CA MET A 246 3.00 6.67 19.03
C MET A 246 2.39 7.06 20.38
N HIS A 247 1.77 6.12 21.11
CA HIS A 247 1.28 6.34 22.47
C HIS A 247 2.42 6.77 23.40
N GLU A 248 3.56 6.08 23.35
CA GLU A 248 4.73 6.39 24.19
C GLU A 248 5.28 7.81 23.95
N ARG A 249 5.45 8.23 22.69
CA ARG A 249 6.08 9.51 22.36
C ARG A 249 5.18 10.74 22.52
N MET A 250 3.86 10.54 22.65
CA MET A 250 2.87 11.62 22.69
C MET A 250 2.22 11.69 24.08
N PRO A 251 2.69 12.58 24.97
CA PRO A 251 2.24 12.61 26.37
C PRO A 251 0.73 12.82 26.56
N TRP A 252 0.05 13.47 25.61
CA TRP A 252 -1.41 13.62 25.66
C TRP A 252 -2.13 12.29 25.44
N LEU A 253 -1.57 11.35 24.67
CA LEU A 253 -2.15 10.02 24.49
C LEU A 253 -2.06 9.17 25.76
N TRP A 254 -1.23 9.51 26.74
CA TRP A 254 -1.17 8.79 28.02
C TRP A 254 -2.43 8.98 28.87
N ILE A 255 -3.24 9.99 28.55
CA ILE A 255 -4.54 10.20 29.19
C ILE A 255 -5.52 9.21 28.56
N PRO A 256 -6.10 8.25 29.31
CA PRO A 256 -6.93 7.19 28.72
C PRO A 256 -8.11 7.72 27.91
N VAL A 257 -8.71 8.84 28.33
CA VAL A 257 -9.77 9.50 27.57
C VAL A 257 -9.27 9.98 26.21
N ILE A 258 -8.07 10.55 26.12
CA ILE A 258 -7.51 10.96 24.82
C ILE A 258 -7.13 9.73 24.00
N TRP A 259 -6.56 8.68 24.62
CA TRP A 259 -6.22 7.44 23.92
C TRP A 259 -7.43 6.77 23.23
N TYR A 260 -8.56 6.69 23.92
CA TYR A 260 -9.77 6.01 23.45
C TYR A 260 -10.79 6.90 22.74
N TYR A 261 -10.65 8.23 22.82
CA TYR A 261 -11.61 9.16 22.20
C TYR A 261 -10.98 10.17 21.23
N PHE A 262 -9.65 10.26 21.13
CA PHE A 262 -8.96 11.10 20.14
C PHE A 262 -8.68 10.31 18.85
N TYR A 263 -8.72 11.01 17.72
CA TYR A 263 -8.86 10.40 16.40
C TYR A 263 -7.76 10.85 15.43
N GLU A 264 -7.32 9.96 14.53
CA GLU A 264 -6.35 10.30 13.47
C GLU A 264 -7.01 11.15 12.37
N SER A 265 -6.66 12.44 12.28
CA SER A 265 -7.30 13.40 11.36
C SER A 265 -7.20 13.04 9.86
N SER A 266 -6.35 12.07 9.49
CA SER A 266 -6.15 11.60 8.11
C SER A 266 -7.17 10.55 7.63
N LYS A 267 -8.04 10.00 8.49
CA LYS A 267 -8.97 8.90 8.14
C LYS A 267 -10.38 9.12 8.72
N LYS A 268 -11.24 9.93 8.11
CA LYS A 268 -12.63 10.22 8.58
C LYS A 268 -13.55 8.97 8.72
N SER A 269 -13.43 8.19 9.80
CA SER A 269 -14.37 7.13 10.18
C SER A 269 -14.44 7.00 11.70
N TYR A 270 -15.57 7.29 12.33
CA TYR A 270 -15.71 7.32 13.80
C TYR A 270 -15.38 6.01 14.55
N ALA A 271 -15.02 4.91 13.87
CA ALA A 271 -14.75 3.59 14.45
C ALA A 271 -13.29 3.27 14.83
N SER A 272 -12.33 4.21 14.69
CA SER A 272 -10.90 3.94 14.98
C SER A 272 -10.19 5.04 15.79
N SER A 273 -10.58 5.21 17.06
CA SER A 273 -9.64 5.80 18.02
C SER A 273 -8.39 4.92 18.13
N TYR A 274 -7.25 5.53 18.50
CA TYR A 274 -6.00 4.79 18.61
C TYR A 274 -6.09 3.60 19.60
N GLY A 275 -6.79 3.78 20.73
CA GLY A 275 -7.00 2.72 21.70
C GLY A 275 -7.87 1.56 21.20
N PHE A 276 -8.98 1.84 20.52
CA PHE A 276 -9.82 0.77 19.96
C PHE A 276 -9.11 -0.01 18.86
N GLU A 277 -8.31 0.67 18.03
CA GLU A 277 -7.51 0.01 17.01
C GLU A 277 -6.44 -0.89 17.64
N TYR A 278 -5.75 -0.40 18.69
CA TYR A 278 -4.78 -1.17 19.46
C TYR A 278 -5.41 -2.45 20.03
N ASP A 279 -6.56 -2.34 20.70
CA ASP A 279 -7.24 -3.49 21.30
C ASP A 279 -7.70 -4.52 20.26
N ARG A 280 -8.06 -4.08 19.05
CA ARG A 280 -8.42 -4.99 17.94
C ARG A 280 -7.23 -5.84 17.51
N HIS A 281 -6.08 -5.23 17.26
CA HIS A 281 -4.89 -5.98 16.85
C HIS A 281 -4.35 -6.86 17.98
N LEU A 282 -4.51 -6.42 19.23
CA LEU A 282 -4.16 -7.20 20.41
C LEU A 282 -4.96 -8.52 20.47
N ARG A 283 -6.26 -8.49 20.15
CA ARG A 283 -7.08 -9.70 20.05
C ARG A 283 -6.56 -10.65 18.96
N VAL A 284 -6.20 -10.14 17.79
CA VAL A 284 -5.69 -10.98 16.69
C VAL A 284 -4.40 -11.72 17.07
N VAL A 285 -3.44 -11.04 17.70
CA VAL A 285 -2.17 -11.68 18.08
C VAL A 285 -2.35 -12.69 19.21
N THR A 286 -3.20 -12.38 20.21
CA THR A 286 -3.46 -13.27 21.34
C THR A 286 -4.32 -14.48 20.96
N ASP A 287 -5.26 -14.34 20.02
CA ASP A 287 -6.05 -15.46 19.51
C ASP A 287 -5.19 -16.41 18.67
N PHE A 288 -4.23 -15.88 17.93
CA PHE A 288 -3.27 -16.68 17.19
C PHE A 288 -2.40 -17.54 18.12
N THR A 289 -1.84 -16.97 19.19
CA THR A 289 -1.01 -17.76 20.13
C THR A 289 -1.82 -18.76 20.94
N ARG A 290 -3.06 -18.43 21.31
CA ARG A 290 -4.00 -19.42 21.88
C ARG A 290 -4.26 -20.59 20.93
N LYS A 291 -4.40 -20.32 19.63
CA LYS A 291 -4.58 -21.37 18.61
C LYS A 291 -3.36 -22.28 18.55
N VAL A 292 -2.14 -21.72 18.48
CA VAL A 292 -0.88 -22.50 18.47
C VAL A 292 -0.77 -23.40 19.70
N ILE A 293 -1.07 -22.88 20.89
CA ILE A 293 -1.03 -23.67 22.13
C ILE A 293 -2.06 -24.81 22.08
N LYS A 294 -3.30 -24.53 21.65
CA LYS A 294 -4.36 -25.54 21.54
C LYS A 294 -4.01 -26.66 20.56
N GLU A 295 -3.50 -26.33 19.39
CA GLU A 295 -3.09 -27.31 18.38
C GLU A 295 -1.98 -28.22 18.90
N ARG A 296 -0.99 -27.65 19.62
CA ARG A 296 0.09 -28.46 20.20
C ARG A 296 -0.40 -29.38 21.31
N VAL A 297 -1.30 -28.90 22.19
CA VAL A 297 -1.92 -29.72 23.24
C VAL A 297 -2.72 -30.88 22.62
N ALA A 298 -3.50 -30.60 21.57
CA ALA A 298 -4.27 -31.63 20.86
C ALA A 298 -3.36 -32.68 20.19
N ALA A 299 -2.26 -32.27 19.58
CA ALA A 299 -1.30 -33.18 18.93
C ALA A 299 -0.56 -34.09 19.93
N ARG A 300 -0.38 -33.63 21.18
CA ARG A 300 0.34 -34.36 22.24
C ARG A 300 -0.57 -35.26 23.09
N GLY A 301 -1.84 -34.90 23.25
CA GLY A 301 -2.76 -35.48 24.23
C GLY A 301 -2.65 -34.77 25.60
N GLU A 302 -3.79 -34.43 26.19
CA GLU A 302 -3.83 -33.70 27.46
C GLU A 302 -3.19 -34.50 28.61
N GLY A 303 -2.24 -33.89 29.33
CA GLY A 303 -1.66 -34.46 30.55
C GLY A 303 -0.60 -35.57 30.35
N VAL A 304 -0.22 -35.90 29.11
CA VAL A 304 0.78 -36.96 28.83
C VAL A 304 2.19 -36.36 28.75
N PRO A 305 3.17 -36.72 29.60
CA PRO A 305 4.57 -36.30 29.48
C PRO A 305 5.17 -36.71 28.12
N ALA A 306 5.95 -35.84 27.47
CA ALA A 306 6.57 -36.18 26.18
C ALA A 306 7.57 -37.36 26.34
N GLU A 307 7.46 -38.39 25.48
CA GLU A 307 8.43 -39.50 25.39
C GLU A 307 9.87 -38.96 25.32
N LYS A 308 10.79 -39.56 26.09
CA LYS A 308 12.18 -39.10 26.20
C LYS A 308 12.98 -39.16 24.89
N GLU A 309 12.51 -39.89 23.87
CA GLU A 309 13.25 -40.16 22.63
C GLU A 309 12.87 -39.29 21.42
N LYS A 310 11.84 -38.43 21.51
CA LYS A 310 11.47 -37.52 20.41
C LYS A 310 11.99 -36.10 20.64
N LYS A 311 12.35 -35.40 19.54
CA LYS A 311 12.75 -33.98 19.52
C LYS A 311 11.74 -33.13 20.32
N ARG A 312 12.19 -32.53 21.42
CA ARG A 312 11.35 -31.72 22.31
C ARG A 312 11.29 -30.29 21.81
N ALA A 313 10.10 -29.81 21.43
CA ALA A 313 9.90 -28.39 21.17
C ALA A 313 9.93 -27.61 22.50
N PHE A 314 10.26 -26.32 22.46
CA PHE A 314 10.24 -25.46 23.66
C PHE A 314 8.83 -25.39 24.29
N LEU A 315 7.78 -25.39 23.47
CA LEU A 315 6.41 -25.46 23.97
C LEU A 315 6.13 -26.76 24.73
N ASP A 316 6.77 -27.89 24.38
CA ASP A 316 6.61 -29.14 25.13
C ASP A 316 7.20 -29.04 26.53
N LEU A 317 8.31 -28.33 26.71
CA LEU A 317 8.88 -28.06 28.02
C LEU A 317 7.91 -27.23 28.87
N LEU A 318 7.33 -26.18 28.30
CA LEU A 318 6.35 -25.35 29.02
C LEU A 318 5.11 -26.16 29.45
N LEU A 319 4.66 -27.08 28.59
CA LEU A 319 3.56 -27.99 28.89
C LEU A 319 3.93 -29.05 29.94
N ASP A 320 5.16 -29.58 29.93
CA ASP A 320 5.68 -30.49 30.99
C ASP A 320 5.65 -29.77 32.34
N LEU A 321 6.17 -28.55 32.40
CA LEU A 321 6.22 -27.75 33.62
C LEU A 321 4.83 -27.38 34.12
N LYS A 322 3.86 -27.23 33.22
CA LYS A 322 2.44 -27.11 33.60
C LYS A 322 1.90 -28.39 34.24
N ALA A 323 2.25 -29.55 33.69
CA ALA A 323 1.84 -30.84 34.25
C ALA A 323 2.45 -31.08 35.64
N GLU A 324 3.67 -30.58 35.87
CA GLU A 324 4.35 -30.58 37.17
C GLU A 324 3.81 -29.52 38.15
N GLY A 325 2.86 -28.68 37.73
CA GLY A 325 2.27 -27.61 38.56
C GLY A 325 3.13 -26.35 38.69
N ASN A 326 4.24 -26.25 37.94
CA ASN A 326 5.18 -25.14 38.01
C ASN A 326 4.73 -23.89 37.22
N LEU A 327 3.87 -24.05 36.19
CA LEU A 327 3.35 -22.96 35.36
C LEU A 327 1.83 -23.03 35.19
N SER A 328 1.16 -21.87 35.14
CA SER A 328 -0.23 -21.77 34.70
C SER A 328 -0.34 -21.72 33.17
N TYR A 329 -1.56 -21.93 32.63
CA TYR A 329 -1.80 -21.77 31.19
C TYR A 329 -1.53 -20.33 30.71
N GLU A 330 -1.86 -19.36 31.55
CA GLU A 330 -1.59 -17.95 31.27
C GLU A 330 -0.08 -17.69 31.18
N ASP A 331 0.70 -18.26 32.09
CA ASP A 331 2.16 -18.13 32.01
C ASP A 331 2.76 -18.79 30.76
N ILE A 332 2.14 -19.88 30.24
CA ILE A 332 2.58 -20.49 28.97
C ILE A 332 2.27 -19.54 27.83
N ARG A 333 1.08 -18.94 27.81
CA ARG A 333 0.68 -17.94 26.80
C ARG A 333 1.66 -16.77 26.77
N GLU A 334 1.98 -16.20 27.93
CA GLU A 334 2.93 -15.08 28.07
C GLU A 334 4.31 -15.41 27.48
N GLU A 335 4.84 -16.61 27.76
CA GLU A 335 6.13 -17.02 27.20
C GLU A 335 6.04 -17.33 25.70
N VAL A 336 4.96 -17.96 25.22
CA VAL A 336 4.75 -18.19 23.78
C VAL A 336 4.67 -16.87 23.02
N ASP A 337 3.85 -15.92 23.48
CA ASP A 337 3.74 -14.57 22.92
C ASP A 337 5.13 -13.89 22.87
N THR A 338 5.90 -13.99 23.97
CA THR A 338 7.25 -13.42 24.07
C THR A 338 8.22 -14.02 23.06
N PHE A 339 8.35 -15.34 23.00
CA PHE A 339 9.32 -16.00 22.12
C PHE A 339 8.91 -15.94 20.65
N MET A 340 7.62 -15.97 20.34
CA MET A 340 7.13 -15.77 18.97
C MET A 340 7.48 -14.37 18.47
N PHE A 341 7.30 -13.33 19.29
CA PHE A 341 7.66 -11.97 18.89
C PHE A 341 9.18 -11.79 18.76
N GLU A 342 9.93 -12.08 19.82
CA GLU A 342 11.37 -11.80 19.88
C GLU A 342 12.20 -12.64 18.90
N GLY A 343 11.75 -13.87 18.61
CA GLY A 343 12.52 -14.88 17.88
C GLY A 343 12.52 -14.77 16.36
N HIS A 344 11.61 -14.00 15.75
CA HIS A 344 11.54 -13.87 14.28
C HIS A 344 11.86 -12.46 13.77
N ASP A 345 11.33 -11.42 14.42
CA ASP A 345 11.44 -10.04 13.93
C ASP A 345 12.87 -9.51 14.05
N THR A 346 13.58 -9.90 15.11
CA THR A 346 14.96 -9.47 15.36
C THR A 346 15.96 -10.11 14.41
N THR A 347 15.83 -11.41 14.14
CA THR A 347 16.71 -12.16 13.24
C THR A 347 16.46 -11.79 11.79
N ALA A 348 15.19 -11.66 11.37
CA ALA A 348 14.86 -11.22 10.02
C ALA A 348 15.45 -9.85 9.68
N THR A 349 15.44 -8.92 10.65
CA THR A 349 16.04 -7.59 10.50
C THR A 349 17.56 -7.65 10.39
N SER A 350 18.23 -8.51 11.18
CA SER A 350 19.68 -8.72 11.11
C SER A 350 20.12 -9.26 9.75
N ILE A 351 19.41 -10.29 9.24
CA ILE A 351 19.67 -10.90 7.92
C ILE A 351 19.46 -9.85 6.83
N GLY A 352 18.36 -9.10 6.89
CA GLY A 352 18.06 -8.04 5.92
C GLY A 352 19.12 -6.94 5.86
N TRP A 353 19.58 -6.44 7.00
CA TRP A 353 20.68 -5.46 7.04
C TRP A 353 21.99 -6.05 6.56
N THR A 354 22.30 -7.30 6.89
CA THR A 354 23.50 -7.98 6.40
C THR A 354 23.50 -8.07 4.88
N LEU A 355 22.40 -8.52 4.28
CA LEU A 355 22.24 -8.55 2.82
C LEU A 355 22.34 -7.15 2.20
N TRP A 356 21.74 -6.15 2.83
CA TRP A 356 21.82 -4.76 2.40
C TRP A 356 23.26 -4.24 2.38
N PHE A 357 24.03 -4.44 3.45
CA PHE A 357 25.44 -4.03 3.46
C PHE A 357 26.27 -4.77 2.41
N MET A 358 26.03 -6.07 2.24
CA MET A 358 26.75 -6.89 1.26
C MET A 358 26.45 -6.47 -0.19
N ALA A 359 25.27 -5.90 -0.45
CA ALA A 359 24.91 -5.33 -1.75
C ALA A 359 25.77 -4.11 -2.15
N PHE A 360 26.35 -3.39 -1.18
CA PHE A 360 27.22 -2.22 -1.41
C PHE A 360 28.70 -2.51 -1.14
N ASN A 361 29.05 -3.70 -0.65
CA ASN A 361 30.41 -4.08 -0.30
C ASN A 361 30.81 -5.38 -1.02
N SER A 362 31.03 -5.29 -2.33
CA SER A 362 31.32 -6.43 -3.20
C SER A 362 32.56 -7.22 -2.77
N GLU A 363 33.61 -6.56 -2.25
CA GLU A 363 34.81 -7.23 -1.75
C GLU A 363 34.49 -8.17 -0.56
N CYS A 364 33.69 -7.68 0.40
CA CYS A 364 33.25 -8.49 1.52
C CYS A 364 32.36 -9.65 1.04
N GLN A 365 31.53 -9.41 0.05
CA GLN A 365 30.70 -10.41 -0.60
C GLN A 365 31.53 -11.54 -1.23
N THR A 366 32.58 -11.19 -1.97
CA THR A 366 33.48 -12.17 -2.57
C THR A 366 34.20 -13.00 -1.51
N LYS A 367 34.66 -12.40 -0.41
CA LYS A 367 35.30 -13.13 0.71
C LYS A 367 34.34 -14.11 1.38
N VAL A 368 33.09 -13.71 1.63
CA VAL A 368 32.05 -14.62 2.15
C VAL A 368 31.77 -15.75 1.17
N GLN A 369 31.68 -15.46 -0.13
CA GLN A 369 31.46 -16.47 -1.17
C GLN A 369 32.62 -17.46 -1.26
N GLN A 370 33.87 -16.99 -1.17
CA GLN A 370 35.07 -17.85 -1.10
C GLN A 370 35.03 -18.75 0.15
N GLU A 371 34.69 -18.20 1.32
CA GLU A 371 34.51 -18.99 2.54
C GLU A 371 33.42 -20.06 2.36
N MET A 372 32.30 -19.74 1.71
CA MET A 372 31.26 -20.73 1.41
C MET A 372 31.77 -21.82 0.43
N ASP A 373 32.57 -21.45 -0.57
CA ASP A 373 33.13 -22.39 -1.54
C ASP A 373 34.17 -23.33 -0.90
N GLU A 374 34.97 -22.83 0.05
CA GLU A 374 35.93 -23.64 0.81
C GLU A 374 35.22 -24.68 1.70
N ILE A 375 34.10 -24.31 2.33
CA ILE A 375 33.36 -25.19 3.24
C ILE A 375 32.49 -26.22 2.49
N PHE A 376 31.85 -25.81 1.39
CA PHE A 376 30.84 -26.62 0.71
C PHE A 376 31.26 -27.12 -0.68
N GLY A 377 32.28 -26.53 -1.31
CA GLY A 377 32.60 -26.76 -2.70
C GLY A 377 31.39 -26.50 -3.61
N SER A 378 31.11 -27.42 -4.53
CA SER A 378 29.90 -27.41 -5.36
C SER A 378 28.73 -28.20 -4.76
N SER A 379 28.85 -28.68 -3.51
CA SER A 379 27.84 -29.53 -2.90
C SER A 379 26.61 -28.72 -2.51
N ASP A 380 25.42 -29.30 -2.71
CA ASP A 380 24.13 -28.81 -2.20
C ASP A 380 23.73 -29.41 -0.86
N ARG A 381 24.69 -30.04 -0.16
CA ARG A 381 24.45 -30.61 1.17
C ARG A 381 24.02 -29.55 2.19
N ARG A 382 23.27 -30.03 3.17
CA ARG A 382 22.89 -29.29 4.37
C ARG A 382 24.12 -28.88 5.20
N CYS A 383 24.01 -27.73 5.86
CA CYS A 383 24.99 -27.29 6.84
C CYS A 383 24.99 -28.18 8.09
N THR A 384 26.19 -28.55 8.54
CA THR A 384 26.44 -29.22 9.81
C THR A 384 26.82 -28.19 10.88
N SER A 385 26.80 -28.60 12.15
CA SER A 385 27.26 -27.74 13.25
C SER A 385 28.72 -27.29 13.06
N GLU A 386 29.57 -28.13 12.47
CA GLU A 386 30.98 -27.81 12.24
C GLU A 386 31.17 -26.81 11.09
N ASP A 387 30.36 -26.89 10.04
CA ASP A 387 30.36 -25.89 8.97
C ASP A 387 30.02 -24.50 9.53
N ILE A 388 28.99 -24.40 10.39
CA ILE A 388 28.53 -23.12 10.94
C ILE A 388 29.60 -22.46 11.83
N LYS A 389 30.41 -23.26 12.54
CA LYS A 389 31.58 -22.75 13.28
C LYS A 389 32.69 -22.27 12.35
N SER A 390 32.83 -22.89 11.19
CA SER A 390 33.85 -22.57 10.20
C SER A 390 33.54 -21.29 9.40
N MET A 391 32.28 -20.84 9.38
CA MET A 391 31.83 -19.56 8.80
C MET A 391 32.29 -18.35 9.64
N LYS A 392 33.60 -18.10 9.70
CA LYS A 392 34.24 -17.07 10.54
C LYS A 392 34.09 -15.68 9.94
N TYR A 393 34.35 -15.51 8.65
CA TYR A 393 34.26 -14.24 7.94
C TYR A 393 32.80 -13.80 7.75
N LEU A 394 31.88 -14.73 7.46
CA LEU A 394 30.45 -14.46 7.49
C LEU A 394 30.00 -13.96 8.88
N GLU A 395 30.52 -14.55 9.98
CA GLU A 395 30.21 -14.06 11.33
C GLU A 395 30.72 -12.64 11.56
N LYS A 396 31.92 -12.30 11.07
CA LYS A 396 32.44 -10.92 11.12
C LYS A 396 31.50 -9.95 10.39
N CYS A 397 30.98 -10.33 9.22
CA CYS A 397 30.03 -9.52 8.45
C CYS A 397 28.70 -9.33 9.19
N ILE A 398 28.15 -10.39 9.79
CA ILE A 398 26.94 -10.31 10.63
C ILE A 398 27.18 -9.35 11.80
N LYS A 399 28.32 -9.48 12.50
CA LYS A 399 28.66 -8.60 13.63
C LYS A 399 28.81 -7.14 13.21
N GLU A 400 29.45 -6.87 12.08
CA GLU A 400 29.59 -5.50 11.55
C GLU A 400 28.24 -4.91 11.10
N SER A 401 27.36 -5.74 10.54
CA SER A 401 25.98 -5.34 10.23
C SER A 401 25.21 -4.97 11.49
N LEU A 402 25.28 -5.80 12.54
CA LEU A 402 24.68 -5.53 13.84
C LEU A 402 25.31 -4.34 14.57
N ARG A 403 26.58 -4.02 14.32
CA ARG A 403 27.25 -2.82 14.86
C ARG A 403 26.63 -1.56 14.26
N LEU A 404 26.52 -1.52 12.93
CA LEU A 404 26.00 -0.36 12.24
C LEU A 404 24.47 -0.26 12.35
N ARG A 405 23.76 -1.39 12.40
CA ARG A 405 22.30 -1.50 12.39
C ARG A 405 21.85 -2.61 13.37
N PRO A 406 21.94 -2.38 14.69
CA PRO A 406 21.46 -3.34 15.68
C PRO A 406 19.95 -3.51 15.55
N SER A 407 19.47 -4.76 15.53
CA SER A 407 18.04 -5.06 15.40
C SER A 407 17.20 -4.37 16.47
N VAL A 408 17.70 -4.27 17.70
CA VAL A 408 17.07 -3.51 18.78
C VAL A 408 17.91 -2.26 19.06
N PRO A 409 17.47 -1.06 18.62
CA PRO A 409 18.29 0.15 18.68
C PRO A 409 18.34 0.78 20.08
N HIS A 410 17.39 0.44 20.97
CA HIS A 410 17.29 1.00 22.31
C HIS A 410 16.76 -0.04 23.31
N LEU A 411 17.22 0.04 24.55
CA LEU A 411 16.71 -0.76 25.67
C LEU A 411 16.71 0.06 26.95
N THR A 412 15.66 -0.07 27.77
CA THR A 412 15.49 0.74 28.98
C THR A 412 15.48 -0.09 30.26
N ARG A 413 15.87 0.56 31.37
CA ARG A 413 15.77 0.04 32.73
C ARG A 413 15.12 1.07 33.64
N LYS A 414 14.20 0.65 34.50
CA LYS A 414 13.64 1.49 35.55
C LYS A 414 14.55 1.47 36.77
N VAL A 415 14.84 2.65 37.31
CA VAL A 415 15.62 2.82 38.53
C VAL A 415 14.68 2.64 39.74
N GLU A 416 14.89 1.57 40.51
CA GLU A 416 14.00 1.19 41.64
C GLU A 416 14.36 1.87 42.97
N HIS A 417 15.60 2.34 43.09
CA HIS A 417 16.19 3.09 44.19
C HIS A 417 17.29 3.97 43.60
N ASP A 418 17.67 5.05 44.28
CA ASP A 418 18.70 5.96 43.79
C ASP A 418 20.01 5.20 43.50
N ILE A 419 20.60 5.47 42.35
CA ILE A 419 21.83 4.81 41.89
C ILE A 419 22.87 5.85 41.49
N GLU A 420 24.14 5.57 41.78
CA GLU A 420 25.26 6.36 41.27
C GLU A 420 25.73 5.81 39.92
N ILE A 421 25.89 6.71 38.94
CA ILE A 421 26.54 6.41 37.65
C ILE A 421 27.63 7.47 37.42
N GLY A 422 28.88 7.11 37.73
CA GLY A 422 29.96 8.10 37.80
C GLY A 422 29.72 9.05 38.98
N ASP A 423 29.79 10.36 38.73
CA ASP A 423 29.65 11.41 39.76
C ASP A 423 28.22 11.94 39.90
N VAL A 424 27.23 11.29 39.27
CA VAL A 424 25.82 11.73 39.30
C VAL A 424 24.90 10.65 39.87
N THR A 425 24.03 11.10 40.76
CA THR A 425 22.92 10.30 41.29
C THR A 425 21.76 10.30 40.30
N VAL A 426 21.37 9.13 39.83
CA VAL A 426 20.12 8.91 39.09
C VAL A 426 19.04 8.48 40.08
N PRO A 427 17.99 9.29 40.29
CA PRO A 427 16.99 9.05 41.32
C PRO A 427 16.04 7.90 40.96
N LYS A 428 15.47 7.28 42.00
CA LYS A 428 14.34 6.34 41.88
C LYS A 428 13.24 6.92 41.00
N GLY A 429 12.69 6.08 40.12
CA GLY A 429 11.62 6.45 39.21
C GLY A 429 12.10 6.91 37.84
N CYS A 430 13.40 7.16 37.65
CA CYS A 430 13.96 7.49 36.34
C CYS A 430 14.06 6.23 35.44
N SER A 431 13.84 6.41 34.14
CA SER A 431 14.21 5.41 33.13
C SER A 431 15.65 5.66 32.67
N VAL A 432 16.49 4.62 32.66
CA VAL A 432 17.82 4.65 32.06
C VAL A 432 17.77 3.98 30.69
N LEU A 433 18.10 4.72 29.65
CA LEU A 433 18.09 4.30 28.24
C LEU A 433 19.50 3.92 27.81
N ILE A 434 19.67 2.72 27.27
CA ILE A 434 20.90 2.27 26.61
C ILE A 434 20.63 2.24 25.12
N ASN A 435 21.53 2.84 24.34
CA ASN A 435 21.38 2.96 22.90
C ASN A 435 22.57 2.29 22.19
N PRO A 436 22.47 0.98 21.89
CA PRO A 436 23.49 0.27 21.11
C PRO A 436 23.90 1.00 19.84
N PHE A 437 22.96 1.60 19.09
CA PHE A 437 23.27 2.28 17.84
C PHE A 437 24.26 3.45 18.01
N ILE A 438 24.19 4.18 19.12
CA ILE A 438 25.13 5.27 19.43
C ILE A 438 26.48 4.72 19.84
N ILE A 439 26.50 3.77 20.77
CA ILE A 439 27.73 3.19 21.33
C ILE A 439 28.53 2.48 20.24
N HIS A 440 27.84 1.75 19.36
CA HIS A 440 28.45 0.97 18.27
C HIS A 440 28.99 1.86 17.14
N THR A 441 28.57 3.12 17.07
CA THR A 441 29.05 4.11 16.09
C THR A 441 29.86 5.24 16.74
N ASP A 442 30.37 5.01 17.95
CA ASP A 442 31.19 5.98 18.66
C ASP A 442 32.57 6.12 17.98
N ALA A 443 32.86 7.33 17.51
CA ALA A 443 34.10 7.66 16.84
C ALA A 443 35.33 7.59 17.76
N THR A 444 35.16 7.57 19.10
CA THR A 444 36.28 7.38 20.03
C THR A 444 36.68 5.90 20.18
N ILE A 445 35.89 4.98 19.64
CA ILE A 445 36.12 3.53 19.74
C ILE A 445 36.37 2.92 18.35
N TYR A 446 35.66 3.42 17.34
CA TYR A 446 35.70 2.91 15.98
C TYR A 446 36.21 3.99 15.03
N ASP A 447 37.39 3.80 14.46
CA ASP A 447 37.93 4.67 13.41
C ASP A 447 37.03 4.64 12.18
N ASP A 448 36.65 5.81 11.66
CA ASP A 448 35.63 5.95 10.60
C ASP A 448 34.38 5.08 10.90
N PRO A 449 33.61 5.44 11.94
CA PRO A 449 32.64 4.54 12.56
C PRO A 449 31.49 4.14 11.63
N MET A 450 31.27 4.87 10.53
CA MET A 450 30.20 4.61 9.57
C MET A 450 30.64 3.72 8.40
N ARG A 451 31.95 3.52 8.20
CA ARG A 451 32.48 2.58 7.20
C ARG A 451 32.22 1.14 7.63
N TYR A 452 31.67 0.36 6.70
CA TYR A 452 31.47 -1.07 6.86
C TYR A 452 32.80 -1.80 6.74
N ASP A 453 33.28 -2.37 7.86
CA ASP A 453 34.55 -3.08 7.92
C ASP A 453 34.45 -4.31 8.85
N PRO A 454 34.24 -5.52 8.28
CA PRO A 454 34.21 -6.76 9.04
C PRO A 454 35.50 -7.07 9.81
N GLU A 455 36.66 -6.54 9.39
CA GLU A 455 37.92 -6.82 10.07
C GLU A 455 38.03 -6.17 11.45
N ARG A 456 37.12 -5.25 11.80
CA ARG A 456 36.94 -4.80 13.19
C ARG A 456 36.65 -5.97 14.14
N PHE A 457 36.15 -7.09 13.64
CA PHE A 457 35.88 -8.28 14.44
C PHE A 457 36.94 -9.39 14.27
N SER A 458 38.16 -9.04 13.83
CA SER A 458 39.34 -9.90 14.00
C SER A 458 39.74 -10.01 15.47
N GLU A 459 40.44 -11.09 15.84
CA GLU A 459 40.85 -11.34 17.23
C GLU A 459 41.70 -10.19 17.79
N ASP A 460 42.68 -9.71 17.00
CA ASP A 460 43.56 -8.59 17.36
C ASP A 460 42.79 -7.29 17.63
N ASN A 461 41.76 -6.99 16.83
CA ASN A 461 40.96 -5.77 16.95
C ASN A 461 39.92 -5.83 18.08
N ILE A 462 39.58 -7.02 18.56
CA ILE A 462 38.65 -7.21 19.68
C ILE A 462 39.38 -7.14 21.01
N GLN A 463 40.64 -7.61 21.09
CA GLN A 463 41.36 -7.78 22.35
C GLN A 463 41.40 -6.53 23.24
N ASN A 464 41.56 -5.34 22.63
CA ASN A 464 41.66 -4.07 23.35
C ASN A 464 40.35 -3.27 23.39
N ARG A 465 39.25 -3.81 22.87
CA ARG A 465 37.95 -3.13 22.85
C ARG A 465 37.25 -3.26 24.20
N HIS A 466 36.63 -2.17 24.67
CA HIS A 466 35.79 -2.23 25.87
C HIS A 466 34.65 -3.27 25.70
N PRO A 467 34.40 -4.18 26.68
CA PRO A 467 33.43 -5.28 26.53
C PRO A 467 31.99 -4.84 26.22
N TYR A 468 31.61 -3.63 26.63
CA TYR A 468 30.28 -3.04 26.38
C TYR A 468 30.22 -2.13 25.15
N ALA A 469 31.29 -2.04 24.36
CA ALA A 469 31.30 -1.26 23.12
C ALA A 469 30.50 -1.94 21.99
N PHE A 470 30.34 -3.27 22.05
CA PHE A 470 29.55 -4.04 21.10
C PHE A 470 28.57 -4.96 21.84
N ILE A 471 27.31 -4.52 21.91
CA ILE A 471 26.23 -5.14 22.70
C ILE A 471 24.92 -5.29 21.90
N PRO A 472 24.93 -5.85 20.67
CA PRO A 472 23.70 -6.01 19.88
C PRO A 472 22.69 -6.97 20.53
N PHE A 473 23.17 -7.88 21.39
CA PHE A 473 22.36 -8.83 22.16
C PHE A 473 22.21 -8.42 23.63
N SER A 474 22.41 -7.13 23.95
CA SER A 474 22.57 -6.63 25.32
C SER A 474 23.72 -7.33 26.06
N ALA A 475 23.88 -7.04 27.35
CA ALA A 475 24.83 -7.68 28.24
C ALA A 475 24.25 -7.81 29.66
N GLY A 476 24.99 -8.46 30.56
CA GLY A 476 24.58 -8.70 31.95
C GLY A 476 23.46 -9.72 32.12
N PRO A 477 22.74 -9.73 33.27
CA PRO A 477 21.75 -10.75 33.59
C PRO A 477 20.55 -10.76 32.63
N ARG A 478 20.24 -9.62 32.00
CA ARG A 478 19.15 -9.45 31.03
C ARG A 478 19.67 -9.45 29.58
N ASN A 479 20.74 -10.22 29.29
CA ASN A 479 21.19 -10.43 27.93
C ASN A 479 20.22 -11.33 27.13
N CYS A 480 20.30 -11.29 25.80
CA CYS A 480 19.47 -12.10 24.93
C CYS A 480 19.68 -13.60 25.20
N ILE A 481 18.61 -14.32 25.53
CA ILE A 481 18.65 -15.78 25.70
C ILE A 481 18.84 -16.50 24.35
N GLY A 482 18.28 -15.90 23.28
CA GLY A 482 18.28 -16.44 21.92
C GLY A 482 19.50 -16.09 21.08
N GLN A 483 20.55 -15.47 21.64
CA GLN A 483 21.72 -15.03 20.84
C GLN A 483 22.32 -16.16 19.99
N LYS A 484 22.48 -17.36 20.56
CA LYS A 484 23.03 -18.51 19.83
C LYS A 484 22.04 -19.06 18.79
N PHE A 485 20.74 -19.01 19.09
CA PHE A 485 19.69 -19.39 18.14
C PHE A 485 19.73 -18.46 16.93
N ALA A 486 19.74 -17.14 17.15
CA ALA A 486 19.83 -16.12 16.12
C ALA A 486 21.06 -16.31 15.22
N LEU A 487 22.25 -16.46 15.81
CA LEU A 487 23.47 -16.67 15.01
C LEU A 487 23.45 -17.97 14.19
N LEU A 488 22.82 -19.04 14.69
CA LEU A 488 22.65 -20.27 13.92
C LEU A 488 21.70 -20.05 12.74
N GLU A 489 20.54 -19.45 12.98
CA GLU A 489 19.55 -19.12 11.94
C GLU A 489 20.15 -18.21 10.86
N GLU A 490 20.77 -17.10 11.27
CA GLU A 490 21.38 -16.11 10.37
C GLU A 490 22.48 -16.74 9.50
N LYS A 491 23.40 -17.49 10.12
CA LYS A 491 24.47 -18.17 9.38
C LYS A 491 23.95 -19.22 8.42
N THR A 492 22.99 -20.05 8.85
CA THR A 492 22.40 -21.07 7.98
C THR A 492 21.73 -20.44 6.76
N MET A 493 20.91 -19.41 6.94
CA MET A 493 20.20 -18.75 5.84
C MET A 493 21.16 -18.00 4.90
N LEU A 494 22.09 -17.21 5.45
CA LEU A 494 23.06 -16.46 4.66
C LEU A 494 24.04 -17.38 3.92
N SER A 495 24.42 -18.52 4.50
CA SER A 495 25.19 -19.57 3.80
C SER A 495 24.43 -20.06 2.57
N TRP A 496 23.15 -20.42 2.72
CA TRP A 496 22.33 -20.86 1.58
C TRP A 496 22.27 -19.79 0.48
N PHE A 497 22.13 -18.52 0.88
CA PHE A 497 22.10 -17.39 -0.03
C PHE A 497 23.42 -17.22 -0.80
N PHE A 498 24.54 -17.04 -0.10
CA PHE A 498 25.83 -16.73 -0.73
C PHE A 498 26.47 -17.90 -1.48
N ARG A 499 26.09 -19.15 -1.20
CA ARG A 499 26.46 -20.30 -2.04
C ARG A 499 25.89 -20.22 -3.46
N ARG A 500 24.73 -19.58 -3.64
CA ARG A 500 23.98 -19.58 -4.91
C ARG A 500 23.91 -18.24 -5.59
N TYR A 501 23.98 -17.16 -4.83
CA TYR A 501 23.63 -15.85 -5.31
C TYR A 501 24.68 -14.80 -4.96
N SER A 502 24.73 -13.79 -5.83
CA SER A 502 25.34 -12.50 -5.55
C SER A 502 24.22 -11.46 -5.44
N ILE A 503 24.46 -10.42 -4.64
CA ILE A 503 23.49 -9.38 -4.33
C ILE A 503 24.06 -7.99 -4.62
N SER A 504 23.21 -7.11 -5.14
CA SER A 504 23.49 -5.69 -5.38
C SER A 504 22.22 -4.87 -5.14
N SER A 505 22.31 -3.55 -5.18
CA SER A 505 21.14 -2.66 -5.13
C SER A 505 21.30 -1.54 -6.16
N LEU A 506 20.18 -1.13 -6.76
CA LEU A 506 20.13 0.02 -7.69
C LEU A 506 19.87 1.33 -6.94
N ARG A 507 19.48 1.26 -5.66
CA ARG A 507 19.32 2.45 -4.82
C ARG A 507 20.66 2.95 -4.29
N LYS A 508 20.67 4.21 -3.87
CA LYS A 508 21.77 4.76 -3.07
C LYS A 508 21.59 4.32 -1.62
N PHE A 509 22.68 3.91 -0.99
CA PHE A 509 22.70 3.41 0.40
C PHE A 509 21.99 4.38 1.37
N GLU A 510 22.22 5.69 1.22
CA GLU A 510 21.72 6.73 2.14
C GLU A 510 20.22 6.99 2.04
N LYS A 511 19.57 6.53 0.96
CA LYS A 511 18.12 6.70 0.80
C LYS A 511 17.32 5.77 1.69
N ASN A 512 17.92 4.70 2.19
CA ASN A 512 17.24 3.73 3.04
C ASN A 512 17.40 4.10 4.52
N ILE A 513 16.55 5.02 4.99
CA ILE A 513 16.63 5.59 6.34
C ILE A 513 16.22 4.53 7.37
N PRO A 514 17.03 4.27 8.41
CA PRO A 514 16.64 3.36 9.48
C PRO A 514 15.57 4.02 10.37
N LEU A 515 14.48 3.29 10.59
CA LEU A 515 13.34 3.69 11.42
C LEU A 515 13.40 2.92 12.74
N PRO A 516 13.60 3.60 13.88
CA PRO A 516 13.56 2.95 15.19
C PRO A 516 12.09 2.79 15.62
N GLN A 517 11.54 1.62 15.33
CA GLN A 517 10.31 1.12 15.96
C GLN A 517 10.72 0.20 17.14
N ALA A 518 9.98 -0.89 17.41
CA ALA A 518 10.45 -1.92 18.35
C ALA A 518 11.76 -2.57 17.88
N ILE A 519 11.90 -2.69 16.55
CA ILE A 519 13.11 -3.12 15.85
C ILE A 519 13.54 -2.05 14.85
N LEU A 520 14.79 -2.09 14.40
CA LEU A 520 15.35 -1.13 13.46
C LEU A 520 15.06 -1.53 12.01
N THR A 521 13.93 -1.11 11.44
CA THR A 521 13.54 -1.43 10.07
C THR A 521 13.96 -0.34 9.07
N PRO A 522 14.20 -0.68 7.80
CA PRO A 522 14.43 0.29 6.74
C PRO A 522 13.13 1.00 6.29
N LEU A 523 13.19 2.28 5.95
CA LEU A 523 12.06 3.05 5.39
C LEU A 523 11.52 2.47 4.08
N LEU A 524 12.38 1.92 3.23
CA LEU A 524 12.02 1.44 1.88
C LEU A 524 12.03 -0.09 1.77
N GLY A 525 12.09 -0.83 2.88
CA GLY A 525 12.41 -2.26 2.86
C GLY A 525 13.88 -2.51 2.51
N PHE A 526 14.23 -3.68 2.01
CA PHE A 526 15.55 -4.03 1.49
C PHE A 526 15.49 -4.26 -0.03
N PRO A 527 15.42 -3.18 -0.85
CA PRO A 527 15.31 -3.29 -2.29
C PRO A 527 16.64 -3.75 -2.92
N VAL A 528 16.70 -5.00 -3.36
CA VAL A 528 17.93 -5.65 -3.85
C VAL A 528 17.74 -6.33 -5.20
N VAL A 529 18.84 -6.46 -5.96
CA VAL A 529 18.96 -7.24 -7.18
C VAL A 529 19.82 -8.46 -6.88
N ILE A 530 19.33 -9.64 -7.24
CA ILE A 530 19.99 -10.92 -6.94
C ILE A 530 20.35 -11.62 -8.25
N SER A 531 21.60 -12.02 -8.41
CA SER A 531 22.11 -12.75 -9.58
C SER A 531 22.64 -14.12 -9.18
N ARG A 532 22.33 -15.17 -9.96
CA ARG A 532 22.82 -16.53 -9.72
C ARG A 532 24.34 -16.63 -9.98
N ARG A 533 25.04 -17.35 -9.10
CA ARG A 533 26.45 -17.72 -9.26
C ARG A 533 26.54 -18.88 -10.27
N CYS A 534 27.30 -18.71 -11.35
CA CYS A 534 27.66 -19.80 -12.25
C CYS A 534 28.97 -20.43 -11.77
N HIS A 535 28.95 -21.70 -11.35
CA HIS A 535 30.19 -22.47 -11.18
C HIS A 535 30.72 -22.83 -12.57
N GLU A 536 31.70 -22.08 -13.08
CA GLU A 536 32.44 -22.50 -14.26
C GLU A 536 33.33 -23.69 -13.89
N PHE A 537 33.03 -24.85 -14.49
CA PHE A 537 33.97 -25.95 -14.59
C PHE A 537 35.14 -25.44 -15.46
N VAL A 538 36.30 -25.21 -14.86
CA VAL A 538 37.54 -24.89 -15.59
C VAL A 538 38.01 -26.18 -16.25
N ALA A 539 37.41 -26.53 -17.39
CA ALA A 539 38.03 -27.41 -18.35
C ALA A 539 38.85 -26.55 -19.31
N ASP A 540 40.16 -26.76 -19.28
CA ASP A 540 41.13 -26.14 -20.17
C ASP A 540 40.73 -26.39 -21.64
N ASN A 541 40.42 -25.32 -22.36
CA ASN A 541 40.28 -25.34 -23.80
C ASN A 541 40.58 -23.95 -24.36
N SER A 542 41.86 -23.63 -24.30
CA SER A 542 42.48 -22.44 -24.91
C SER A 542 42.21 -22.31 -26.42
N ALA A 543 41.80 -23.37 -27.12
CA ALA A 543 41.47 -23.33 -28.54
C ALA A 543 40.06 -22.79 -28.87
N VAL A 544 39.07 -22.93 -27.97
CA VAL A 544 37.66 -22.55 -28.26
C VAL A 544 37.39 -21.07 -27.96
N LYS A 545 38.13 -20.47 -27.01
CA LYS A 545 37.95 -19.05 -26.62
C LYS A 545 38.29 -18.05 -27.73
N MET A 546 39.23 -18.37 -28.63
CA MET A 546 39.52 -17.49 -29.78
C MET A 546 38.45 -17.56 -30.88
N ALA A 547 37.82 -18.72 -31.07
CA ALA A 547 36.77 -18.86 -32.08
C ALA A 547 35.45 -18.19 -31.64
N LEU A 548 35.06 -18.33 -30.36
CA LEU A 548 33.82 -17.74 -29.83
C LEU A 548 33.93 -16.22 -29.57
N GLY A 549 35.09 -15.71 -29.17
CA GLY A 549 35.29 -14.27 -28.97
C GLY A 549 35.06 -13.47 -30.26
N THR A 550 35.48 -14.03 -31.39
CA THR A 550 35.28 -13.41 -32.70
C THR A 550 33.80 -13.42 -33.09
N VAL A 551 33.07 -14.52 -32.84
CA VAL A 551 31.63 -14.62 -33.15
C VAL A 551 30.77 -13.73 -32.23
N VAL A 552 31.08 -13.66 -30.93
CA VAL A 552 30.31 -12.85 -29.96
C VAL A 552 30.55 -11.35 -30.19
N VAL A 553 31.77 -10.91 -30.47
CA VAL A 553 32.03 -9.51 -30.81
C VAL A 553 31.34 -9.14 -32.13
N THR A 554 31.40 -10.03 -33.13
CA THR A 554 30.72 -9.79 -34.42
C THR A 554 29.20 -9.77 -34.26
N CYS A 555 28.60 -10.68 -33.49
CA CYS A 555 27.16 -10.69 -33.20
C CYS A 555 26.71 -9.51 -32.33
N THR A 556 27.53 -9.08 -31.36
CA THR A 556 27.20 -7.93 -30.49
C THR A 556 27.30 -6.61 -31.26
N VAL A 557 28.31 -6.47 -32.12
CA VAL A 557 28.43 -5.35 -33.05
C VAL A 557 27.31 -5.38 -34.09
N ILE A 558 26.92 -6.55 -34.61
CA ILE A 558 25.75 -6.69 -35.50
C ILE A 558 24.46 -6.32 -34.76
N VAL A 559 24.22 -6.78 -33.53
CA VAL A 559 23.03 -6.42 -32.74
C VAL A 559 23.02 -4.94 -32.40
N LEU A 560 24.15 -4.33 -32.05
CA LEU A 560 24.26 -2.89 -31.84
C LEU A 560 24.11 -2.11 -33.15
N ILE A 561 24.60 -2.60 -34.29
CA ILE A 561 24.39 -2.01 -35.62
C ILE A 561 22.94 -2.19 -36.07
N LEU A 562 22.27 -3.30 -35.76
CA LEU A 562 20.85 -3.55 -36.05
C LEU A 562 19.96 -2.72 -35.13
N TYR A 563 20.33 -2.58 -33.85
CA TYR A 563 19.66 -1.71 -32.88
C TYR A 563 19.86 -0.24 -33.23
N TRP A 564 21.07 0.16 -33.63
CA TRP A 564 21.37 1.50 -34.14
C TRP A 564 20.73 1.71 -35.50
N ARG A 565 20.65 0.72 -36.41
CA ARG A 565 19.86 0.81 -37.65
C ARG A 565 18.37 0.95 -37.35
N LYS A 566 17.82 0.22 -36.37
CA LYS A 566 16.41 0.35 -35.92
C LYS A 566 16.18 1.73 -35.31
N MET A 567 17.08 2.20 -34.44
CA MET A 567 17.03 3.53 -33.83
C MET A 567 17.25 4.65 -34.86
N TYR A 568 18.13 4.45 -35.84
CA TYR A 568 18.41 5.39 -36.94
C TYR A 568 17.27 5.42 -37.96
N ALA A 569 16.66 4.28 -38.27
CA ALA A 569 15.43 4.21 -39.08
C ALA A 569 14.25 4.87 -38.35
N GLN A 570 14.08 4.61 -37.06
CA GLN A 570 13.11 5.33 -36.22
C GLN A 570 13.40 6.83 -36.15
N LEU A 571 14.68 7.24 -36.08
CA LEU A 571 15.09 8.63 -36.13
C LEU A 571 14.85 9.26 -37.52
N GLN A 572 15.00 8.52 -38.61
CA GLN A 572 14.72 8.96 -39.98
C GLN A 572 13.21 9.15 -40.22
N GLU A 573 12.39 8.17 -39.83
CA GLU A 573 10.92 8.29 -39.85
C GLU A 573 10.45 9.44 -38.95
N ARG A 574 11.00 9.56 -37.73
CA ARG A 574 10.72 10.69 -36.84
C ARG A 574 11.20 12.02 -37.41
N ARG A 575 12.32 12.08 -38.13
CA ARG A 575 12.77 13.33 -38.80
C ARG A 575 11.81 13.75 -39.90
N LYS A 576 11.31 12.81 -40.71
CA LYS A 576 10.27 13.07 -41.72
C LYS A 576 8.97 13.55 -41.05
N LEU A 577 8.52 12.83 -40.02
CA LEU A 577 7.33 13.16 -39.23
C LEU A 577 7.45 14.51 -38.52
N ILE A 578 8.58 14.82 -37.87
CA ILE A 578 8.87 16.10 -37.23
C ILE A 578 8.87 17.24 -38.28
N ARG A 579 9.46 17.02 -39.46
CA ARG A 579 9.45 17.99 -40.56
C ARG A 579 8.03 18.27 -41.05
N ASP A 580 7.21 17.25 -41.18
CA ASP A 580 5.83 17.37 -41.66
C ASP A 580 4.90 17.97 -40.57
N MET A 581 5.16 17.68 -39.28
CA MET A 581 4.47 18.27 -38.12
C MET A 581 4.85 19.75 -37.87
N ARG A 582 6.01 20.24 -38.31
CA ARG A 582 6.37 21.68 -38.21
C ARG A 582 5.44 22.63 -38.97
N LYS A 583 4.55 22.10 -39.83
CA LYS A 583 3.56 22.86 -40.60
C LYS A 583 2.33 23.27 -39.78
N PHE A 584 2.19 22.77 -38.55
CA PHE A 584 1.05 23.04 -37.67
C PHE A 584 1.45 24.02 -36.55
N PRO A 585 0.57 24.90 -36.05
CA PRO A 585 0.86 25.74 -34.90
C PRO A 585 0.73 24.94 -33.57
N GLY A 586 1.70 25.06 -32.65
CA GLY A 586 1.64 24.45 -31.30
C GLY A 586 2.97 24.46 -30.51
N LEU A 587 2.89 24.57 -29.17
CA LEU A 587 4.01 24.53 -28.22
C LEU A 587 3.73 23.51 -27.09
N THR A 588 4.76 23.13 -26.33
CA THR A 588 4.69 22.10 -25.29
C THR A 588 4.20 22.68 -23.94
N LEU A 589 3.17 22.07 -23.34
CA LEU A 589 2.75 22.16 -21.90
C LEU A 589 1.76 23.23 -21.37
N GLN A 590 0.85 23.83 -22.16
CA GLN A 590 -0.40 24.48 -21.65
C GLN A 590 -1.62 24.21 -22.56
N PHE A 591 -2.12 22.97 -22.50
CA PHE A 591 -2.99 22.37 -23.52
C PHE A 591 -4.38 23.00 -23.71
N LEU A 592 -5.17 23.19 -22.64
CA LEU A 592 -6.59 23.60 -22.78
C LEU A 592 -6.77 25.08 -23.14
N GLU A 593 -5.93 25.96 -22.61
CA GLU A 593 -6.04 27.41 -22.86
C GLU A 593 -5.60 27.77 -24.29
N TRP A 594 -4.54 27.13 -24.80
CA TRP A 594 -4.11 27.33 -26.18
C TRP A 594 -5.08 26.72 -27.18
N SER A 595 -5.63 25.53 -26.92
CA SER A 595 -6.65 24.96 -27.80
C SER A 595 -7.89 25.85 -27.91
N ARG A 596 -8.28 26.54 -26.81
CA ARG A 596 -9.34 27.56 -26.84
C ARG A 596 -8.95 28.79 -27.65
N TYR A 597 -7.70 29.27 -27.49
CA TYR A 597 -7.17 30.39 -28.28
C TYR A 597 -7.20 30.07 -29.78
N TYR A 598 -6.67 28.91 -30.19
CA TYR A 598 -6.66 28.51 -31.60
C TYR A 598 -8.06 28.23 -32.16
N ALA A 599 -8.99 27.71 -31.33
CA ALA A 599 -10.39 27.58 -31.72
C ALA A 599 -11.02 28.95 -32.03
N LYS A 600 -10.75 29.98 -31.21
CA LYS A 600 -11.20 31.36 -31.46
C LYS A 600 -10.60 31.95 -32.74
N GLN A 601 -9.36 31.59 -33.06
CA GLN A 601 -8.68 32.01 -34.31
C GLN A 601 -9.12 31.21 -35.55
N GLY A 602 -10.09 30.30 -35.40
CA GLY A 602 -10.67 29.56 -36.52
C GLY A 602 -9.95 28.26 -36.88
N HIS A 603 -8.90 27.86 -36.16
CA HIS A 603 -8.20 26.59 -36.42
C HIS A 603 -9.04 25.39 -35.95
N GLY A 604 -9.22 24.40 -36.82
CA GLY A 604 -9.90 23.15 -36.50
C GLY A 604 -8.99 22.05 -35.93
N LEU A 605 -7.71 22.07 -36.32
CA LEU A 605 -6.69 21.11 -35.91
C LEU A 605 -5.52 21.85 -35.25
N VAL A 606 -5.02 21.31 -34.15
CA VAL A 606 -3.84 21.83 -33.43
C VAL A 606 -2.88 20.69 -33.18
N GLN A 607 -1.58 20.92 -33.40
CA GLN A 607 -0.58 19.91 -33.06
C GLN A 607 -0.18 20.00 -31.59
N ILE A 608 -0.01 18.84 -30.97
CA ILE A 608 0.53 18.73 -29.62
C ILE A 608 1.51 17.56 -29.55
N TRP A 609 2.55 17.71 -28.72
CA TRP A 609 3.53 16.67 -28.46
C TRP A 609 3.34 16.14 -27.05
N LEU A 610 2.97 14.87 -26.93
CA LEU A 610 3.04 14.14 -25.66
C LEU A 610 4.39 13.41 -25.65
N GLY A 611 5.38 13.99 -24.98
CA GLY A 611 6.75 13.49 -25.04
C GLY A 611 7.27 13.35 -26.47
N ILE A 612 7.49 12.12 -26.90
CA ILE A 612 7.97 11.77 -28.25
C ILE A 612 6.85 11.41 -29.24
N ARG A 613 5.58 11.39 -28.81
CA ARG A 613 4.43 11.01 -29.63
C ARG A 613 3.74 12.27 -30.19
N PRO A 614 3.65 12.42 -31.52
CA PRO A 614 2.90 13.52 -32.14
C PRO A 614 1.41 13.20 -32.13
N VAL A 615 0.63 14.12 -31.59
CA VAL A 615 -0.83 14.03 -31.53
C VAL A 615 -1.43 15.25 -32.22
N VAL A 616 -2.43 15.04 -33.08
CA VAL A 616 -3.20 16.10 -33.72
C VAL A 616 -4.55 16.19 -33.00
N MET A 617 -4.84 17.33 -32.38
CA MET A 617 -6.06 17.54 -31.63
C MET A 617 -7.14 18.18 -32.53
N CYS A 618 -8.33 17.58 -32.57
CA CYS A 618 -9.53 18.16 -33.15
C CYS A 618 -10.27 18.97 -32.10
N ILE A 619 -10.45 20.27 -32.37
CA ILE A 619 -10.98 21.26 -31.41
C ILE A 619 -12.26 21.94 -31.90
N ARG A 620 -12.70 21.67 -33.14
CA ARG A 620 -13.95 22.19 -33.70
C ARG A 620 -14.90 21.07 -34.17
N PRO A 621 -16.23 21.29 -34.12
CA PRO A 621 -17.22 20.30 -34.55
C PRO A 621 -17.02 19.81 -35.98
N GLU A 622 -16.61 20.69 -36.90
CA GLU A 622 -16.45 20.38 -38.33
C GLU A 622 -15.31 19.38 -38.53
N THR A 623 -14.18 19.59 -37.85
CA THR A 623 -13.04 18.65 -37.89
C THR A 623 -13.33 17.36 -37.15
N ALA A 624 -14.07 17.40 -36.03
CA ALA A 624 -14.46 16.20 -35.30
C ALA A 624 -15.39 15.32 -36.13
N LYS A 625 -16.30 15.91 -36.91
CA LYS A 625 -17.18 15.20 -37.86
C LYS A 625 -16.36 14.39 -38.87
N LEU A 626 -15.39 15.02 -39.53
CA LEU A 626 -14.54 14.38 -40.55
C LEU A 626 -13.76 13.17 -40.01
N VAL A 627 -13.46 13.15 -38.71
CA VAL A 627 -12.74 12.06 -38.04
C VAL A 627 -13.71 10.99 -37.53
N LEU A 628 -14.82 11.39 -36.93
CA LEU A 628 -15.75 10.46 -36.27
C LEU A 628 -16.67 9.72 -37.24
N GLU A 629 -16.99 10.27 -38.42
CA GLU A 629 -17.80 9.60 -39.46
C GLU A 629 -17.03 8.50 -40.21
N ARG A 630 -15.70 8.55 -40.16
CA ARG A 630 -14.82 7.64 -40.87
C ARG A 630 -14.85 6.22 -40.28
N THR A 631 -14.90 5.22 -41.17
CA THR A 631 -14.88 3.78 -40.84
C THR A 631 -13.51 3.13 -41.01
N ASP A 632 -12.56 3.87 -41.60
CA ASP A 632 -11.17 3.46 -41.87
C ASP A 632 -10.21 3.82 -40.72
N ILE A 633 -10.51 4.83 -39.90
CA ILE A 633 -9.71 5.23 -38.72
C ILE A 633 -10.42 4.89 -37.40
N ILE A 634 -10.69 3.60 -37.21
CA ILE A 634 -11.38 3.10 -36.02
C ILE A 634 -10.43 2.65 -34.92
N THR A 635 -9.14 2.39 -35.20
CA THR A 635 -8.15 1.93 -34.20
C THR A 635 -7.94 3.00 -33.11
N LYS A 636 -7.88 2.57 -31.84
CA LYS A 636 -7.62 3.46 -30.70
C LYS A 636 -6.17 3.97 -30.71
N GLY A 637 -5.94 5.19 -30.22
CA GLY A 637 -4.59 5.75 -30.12
C GLY A 637 -3.74 5.06 -29.05
N ASP A 638 -2.42 5.31 -29.10
CA ASP A 638 -1.43 4.66 -28.22
C ASP A 638 -1.62 4.97 -26.73
N GLU A 639 -2.48 5.95 -26.40
CA GLU A 639 -2.89 6.30 -25.03
C GLU A 639 -3.65 5.15 -24.37
N TYR A 640 -4.48 4.41 -25.12
CA TYR A 640 -5.25 3.28 -24.61
C TYR A 640 -4.41 2.04 -24.27
N ASN A 641 -3.12 2.00 -24.62
CA ASN A 641 -2.25 0.84 -24.39
C ASN A 641 -2.12 0.47 -22.91
N ILE A 642 -2.21 1.44 -22.01
CA ILE A 642 -2.15 1.17 -20.56
C ILE A 642 -3.36 0.36 -20.09
N LEU A 643 -4.50 0.47 -20.76
CA LEU A 643 -5.73 -0.28 -20.46
C LEU A 643 -5.77 -1.67 -21.09
N LEU A 644 -4.89 -1.98 -22.04
CA LEU A 644 -4.87 -3.25 -22.76
C LEU A 644 -4.70 -4.46 -21.82
N PRO A 645 -3.82 -4.46 -20.80
CA PRO A 645 -3.73 -5.56 -19.85
C PRO A 645 -5.01 -5.80 -19.03
N TRP A 646 -5.82 -4.76 -18.84
CA TRP A 646 -7.07 -4.83 -18.09
C TRP A 646 -8.22 -5.30 -18.96
N LEU A 647 -8.55 -4.53 -19.98
CA LEU A 647 -9.75 -4.74 -20.80
C LEU A 647 -9.50 -5.69 -21.97
N GLY A 648 -8.23 -6.10 -22.18
CA GLY A 648 -7.80 -6.87 -23.33
C GLY A 648 -8.23 -6.20 -24.64
N THR A 649 -8.65 -7.02 -25.59
CA THR A 649 -9.20 -6.58 -26.87
C THR A 649 -10.73 -6.51 -26.88
N GLY A 650 -11.35 -6.16 -25.74
CA GLY A 650 -12.79 -5.94 -25.63
C GLY A 650 -13.31 -4.77 -26.48
N LEU A 651 -14.61 -4.48 -26.43
CA LEU A 651 -15.28 -3.52 -27.32
C LEU A 651 -14.65 -2.11 -27.34
N LEU A 652 -14.06 -1.65 -26.22
CA LEU A 652 -13.37 -0.37 -26.16
C LEU A 652 -12.09 -0.35 -27.02
N ILE A 653 -11.22 -1.34 -26.85
CA ILE A 653 -9.82 -1.31 -27.36
C ILE A 653 -9.65 -2.03 -28.69
N SER A 654 -10.47 -3.05 -28.98
CA SER A 654 -10.41 -3.86 -30.23
C SER A 654 -10.13 -3.02 -31.48
N THR A 655 -9.20 -3.46 -32.33
CA THR A 655 -8.68 -2.67 -33.46
C THR A 655 -9.31 -3.05 -34.81
N GLY A 656 -9.01 -2.25 -35.83
CA GLY A 656 -9.53 -2.39 -37.19
C GLY A 656 -8.58 -3.03 -38.21
N GLU A 657 -7.27 -3.16 -37.99
CA GLU A 657 -6.37 -3.91 -38.90
C GLU A 657 -4.97 -4.11 -38.28
N SER A 658 -4.10 -4.83 -38.98
CA SER A 658 -2.77 -5.27 -38.52
C SER A 658 -1.84 -4.11 -38.13
N THR A 659 -1.65 -3.87 -36.84
CA THR A 659 -0.39 -3.28 -36.39
C THR A 659 0.62 -4.39 -36.13
N HIS A 660 1.64 -4.46 -36.99
CA HIS A 660 2.96 -4.90 -36.56
C HIS A 660 3.39 -4.00 -35.40
N SER A 661 3.04 -4.37 -34.17
CA SER A 661 3.76 -3.86 -33.00
C SER A 661 5.15 -4.45 -33.09
N PHE A 662 6.15 -3.62 -33.39
CA PHE A 662 7.56 -3.96 -33.58
C PHE A 662 8.28 -4.53 -32.33
N ASP A 663 7.51 -5.00 -31.33
CA ASP A 663 7.96 -5.30 -29.96
C ASP A 663 7.51 -6.68 -29.42
N ASN A 664 6.89 -7.56 -30.23
CA ASN A 664 6.63 -8.95 -29.83
C ASN A 664 7.05 -9.98 -30.91
N PRO A 665 8.12 -10.77 -30.71
CA PRO A 665 8.54 -11.81 -31.66
C PRO A 665 7.61 -13.03 -31.74
N PHE A 666 6.63 -13.17 -30.84
CA PHE A 666 5.77 -14.35 -30.76
C PHE A 666 4.40 -14.20 -31.44
N SER A 667 4.03 -13.03 -31.99
CA SER A 667 2.71 -12.83 -32.61
C SER A 667 2.70 -13.08 -34.13
N MET A 668 3.39 -14.11 -34.60
CA MET A 668 3.52 -14.45 -36.03
C MET A 668 2.46 -15.45 -36.53
N PHE A 669 1.31 -15.55 -35.88
CA PHE A 669 0.18 -16.36 -36.39
C PHE A 669 -1.16 -15.66 -36.11
N ASN A 670 -1.99 -15.60 -37.15
CA ASN A 670 -3.39 -15.14 -37.23
C ASN A 670 -3.62 -13.67 -37.64
N ALA A 671 -3.84 -13.51 -38.94
CA ALA A 671 -4.29 -12.30 -39.62
C ALA A 671 -5.83 -12.26 -39.70
N GLU A 672 -6.51 -11.97 -38.60
CA GLU A 672 -7.97 -11.73 -38.57
C GLU A 672 -8.29 -10.75 -37.43
N LYS A 673 -8.23 -9.42 -37.66
CA LYS A 673 -8.43 -8.42 -36.58
C LYS A 673 -9.41 -7.29 -36.89
N CYS A 674 -9.69 -6.94 -38.15
CA CYS A 674 -10.72 -5.94 -38.50
C CYS A 674 -12.15 -6.38 -38.12
N GLU A 675 -12.41 -7.68 -38.22
CA GLU A 675 -13.74 -8.24 -37.98
C GLU A 675 -14.11 -8.29 -36.50
N LYS A 676 -13.15 -8.33 -35.56
CA LYS A 676 -13.44 -8.51 -34.13
C LYS A 676 -14.32 -7.36 -33.60
N TRP A 677 -13.92 -6.10 -33.75
CA TRP A 677 -14.74 -4.98 -33.23
C TRP A 677 -16.13 -4.92 -33.89
N ARG A 678 -16.21 -5.06 -35.23
CA ARG A 678 -17.50 -4.98 -35.96
C ARG A 678 -18.42 -6.13 -35.56
N SER A 679 -17.88 -7.34 -35.42
CA SER A 679 -18.60 -8.53 -34.97
C SER A 679 -19.13 -8.35 -33.54
N ARG A 680 -18.26 -7.96 -32.59
CA ARG A 680 -18.65 -7.68 -31.20
C ARG A 680 -19.69 -6.57 -31.12
N ARG A 681 -19.49 -5.46 -31.82
CA ARG A 681 -20.46 -4.35 -31.84
C ARG A 681 -21.82 -4.78 -32.38
N LYS A 682 -21.85 -5.56 -33.47
CA LYS A 682 -23.07 -6.10 -34.06
C LYS A 682 -23.79 -7.04 -33.10
N LEU A 683 -23.03 -7.91 -32.43
CA LEU A 683 -23.56 -8.86 -31.45
C LEU A 683 -24.21 -8.17 -30.25
N LEU A 684 -23.58 -7.11 -29.73
CA LEU A 684 -23.98 -6.50 -28.47
C LEU A 684 -25.05 -5.42 -28.62
N THR A 685 -25.16 -4.77 -29.79
CA THR A 685 -26.11 -3.65 -30.02
C THR A 685 -27.57 -3.98 -29.66
N PRO A 686 -28.13 -5.17 -29.96
CA PRO A 686 -29.49 -5.52 -29.57
C PRO A 686 -29.77 -5.44 -28.06
N THR A 687 -28.76 -5.69 -27.21
CA THR A 687 -28.91 -5.66 -25.74
C THR A 687 -29.11 -4.26 -25.16
N PHE A 688 -28.67 -3.23 -25.90
CA PHE A 688 -28.82 -1.83 -25.54
C PHE A 688 -30.01 -1.17 -26.26
N HIS A 689 -30.87 -1.97 -26.88
CA HIS A 689 -32.11 -1.48 -27.48
C HIS A 689 -33.11 -1.07 -26.39
N PHE A 690 -33.86 0.02 -26.61
CA PHE A 690 -34.73 0.61 -25.59
C PHE A 690 -35.76 -0.36 -25.00
N LYS A 691 -36.23 -1.34 -25.78
CA LYS A 691 -37.14 -2.40 -25.31
C LYS A 691 -36.53 -3.22 -24.17
N VAL A 692 -35.24 -3.58 -24.28
CA VAL A 692 -34.50 -4.32 -23.25
C VAL A 692 -34.19 -3.42 -22.07
N LEU A 693 -33.78 -2.17 -22.33
CA LEU A 693 -33.46 -1.23 -21.25
C LEU A 693 -34.67 -0.88 -20.37
N ASN A 694 -35.88 -0.89 -20.94
CA ASN A 694 -37.12 -0.71 -20.20
C ASN A 694 -37.36 -1.84 -19.18
N ASP A 695 -36.92 -3.06 -19.47
CA ASP A 695 -37.07 -4.20 -18.56
C ASP A 695 -36.17 -4.09 -17.31
N PHE A 696 -35.14 -3.25 -17.37
CA PHE A 696 -34.21 -2.97 -16.28
C PHE A 696 -34.63 -1.78 -15.40
N ILE A 697 -35.68 -1.05 -15.75
CA ILE A 697 -36.19 0.08 -14.94
C ILE A 697 -36.43 -0.31 -13.47
N PRO A 698 -37.05 -1.46 -13.14
CA PRO A 698 -37.21 -1.88 -11.76
C PRO A 698 -35.89 -2.06 -10.99
N ILE A 699 -34.80 -2.41 -11.69
CA ILE A 699 -33.47 -2.55 -11.09
C ILE A 699 -32.89 -1.16 -10.78
N TYR A 700 -32.95 -0.24 -11.74
CA TYR A 700 -32.53 1.16 -11.53
C TYR A 700 -33.30 1.80 -10.37
N ASP A 701 -34.61 1.55 -10.30
CA ASP A 701 -35.50 2.07 -9.28
C ASP A 701 -35.12 1.56 -7.88
N ASN A 702 -34.92 0.23 -7.73
CA ASN A 702 -34.50 -0.36 -6.45
C ASN A 702 -33.14 0.18 -6.00
N GLN A 703 -32.15 0.21 -6.89
CA GLN A 703 -30.82 0.71 -6.56
C GLN A 703 -30.80 2.22 -6.24
N ALA A 704 -31.68 3.01 -6.87
CA ALA A 704 -31.90 4.42 -6.55
C ALA A 704 -32.54 4.61 -5.17
N GLN A 705 -33.48 3.75 -4.78
CA GLN A 705 -34.07 3.78 -3.43
C GLN A 705 -33.06 3.43 -2.35
N ILE A 706 -32.16 2.46 -2.59
CA ILE A 706 -31.04 2.17 -1.67
C ILE A 706 -30.15 3.42 -1.53
N PHE A 707 -29.76 4.02 -2.66
CA PHE A 707 -28.94 5.22 -2.68
C PHE A 707 -29.55 6.36 -1.87
N VAL A 708 -30.83 6.67 -2.09
CA VAL A 708 -31.55 7.74 -1.38
C VAL A 708 -31.67 7.45 0.12
N ARG A 709 -31.98 6.20 0.51
CA ARG A 709 -32.05 5.80 1.94
C ARG A 709 -30.74 6.02 2.68
N GLN A 710 -29.60 5.80 2.03
CA GLN A 710 -28.29 6.06 2.64
C GLN A 710 -28.08 7.55 2.95
N LEU A 711 -28.69 8.43 2.15
CA LEU A 711 -28.53 9.86 2.27
C LEU A 711 -29.47 10.51 3.30
N GLU A 712 -30.55 9.83 3.69
CA GLU A 712 -31.50 10.31 4.71
C GLU A 712 -30.80 10.63 6.05
N SER A 713 -29.77 9.87 6.39
CA SER A 713 -28.98 10.10 7.62
C SER A 713 -28.28 11.47 7.66
N PHE A 714 -27.88 12.01 6.50
CA PHE A 714 -27.20 13.30 6.40
C PHE A 714 -28.16 14.48 6.46
N VAL A 715 -29.44 14.28 6.12
CA VAL A 715 -30.47 15.31 6.24
C VAL A 715 -30.69 15.71 7.68
N ALA A 716 -30.70 14.73 8.59
CA ALA A 716 -30.88 14.97 10.01
C ALA A 716 -29.66 15.64 10.67
N SER A 717 -28.44 15.35 10.18
CA SER A 717 -27.21 15.90 10.74
C SER A 717 -26.86 17.29 10.19
N GLY A 718 -27.33 17.64 8.99
CA GLY A 718 -26.97 18.88 8.31
C GLY A 718 -25.48 18.95 7.91
N GLU A 719 -24.79 17.81 7.92
CA GLU A 719 -23.37 17.72 7.59
C GLU A 719 -23.13 17.77 6.08
N GLU A 720 -21.99 18.34 5.68
CA GLU A 720 -21.51 18.28 4.31
C GLU A 720 -20.99 16.87 3.99
N VAL A 721 -21.46 16.28 2.89
CA VAL A 721 -21.11 14.91 2.46
C VAL A 721 -20.57 14.92 1.03
N ASP A 722 -19.50 14.16 0.79
CA ASP A 722 -19.04 13.84 -0.57
C ASP A 722 -19.93 12.76 -1.18
N LEU A 723 -20.70 13.12 -2.20
CA LEU A 723 -21.63 12.20 -2.87
C LEU A 723 -20.95 11.21 -3.81
N PHE A 724 -19.69 11.44 -4.21
CA PHE A 724 -19.06 10.65 -5.26
C PHE A 724 -18.90 9.16 -4.92
N PRO A 725 -18.47 8.76 -3.70
CA PRO A 725 -18.37 7.35 -3.33
C PRO A 725 -19.72 6.63 -3.35
N TYR A 726 -20.82 7.31 -2.99
CA TYR A 726 -22.17 6.74 -2.99
C TYR A 726 -22.67 6.51 -4.41
N LEU A 727 -22.50 7.51 -5.29
CA LEU A 727 -22.85 7.39 -6.71
C LEU A 727 -22.06 6.27 -7.41
N LYS A 728 -20.78 6.10 -7.10
CA LYS A 728 -19.95 5.01 -7.64
C LYS A 728 -20.48 3.63 -7.26
N ARG A 729 -20.87 3.44 -6.00
CA ARG A 729 -21.42 2.16 -5.51
C ARG A 729 -22.80 1.90 -6.10
N CYS A 730 -23.66 2.90 -6.19
CA CYS A 730 -24.96 2.81 -6.85
C CYS A 730 -24.83 2.41 -8.32
N ALA A 731 -23.98 3.10 -9.08
CA ALA A 731 -23.74 2.77 -10.49
C ALA A 731 -23.12 1.38 -10.67
N LEU A 732 -22.27 0.92 -9.74
CA LEU A 732 -21.68 -0.41 -9.77
C LEU A 732 -22.73 -1.51 -9.53
N ASP A 733 -23.59 -1.36 -8.52
CA ASP A 733 -24.67 -2.32 -8.26
C ASP A 733 -25.66 -2.37 -9.44
N ILE A 734 -25.97 -1.23 -10.04
CA ILE A 734 -26.82 -1.16 -11.24
C ILE A 734 -26.19 -1.98 -12.37
N ILE A 735 -24.92 -1.74 -12.74
CA ILE A 735 -24.31 -2.46 -13.87
C ILE A 735 -24.13 -3.96 -13.57
N CYS A 736 -23.83 -4.33 -12.31
CA CYS A 736 -23.76 -5.73 -11.89
C CYS A 736 -25.11 -6.44 -12.03
N GLU A 737 -26.21 -5.82 -11.59
CA GLU A 737 -27.54 -6.43 -11.68
C GLU A 737 -28.07 -6.46 -13.12
N THR A 738 -27.88 -5.40 -13.91
CA THR A 738 -28.43 -5.35 -15.27
C THR A 738 -27.59 -6.08 -16.31
N ALA A 739 -26.26 -5.92 -16.26
CA ALA A 739 -25.38 -6.47 -17.28
C ALA A 739 -24.78 -7.83 -16.86
N MET A 740 -24.43 -8.00 -15.58
CA MET A 740 -23.82 -9.25 -15.08
C MET A 740 -24.84 -10.23 -14.50
N GLY A 741 -26.06 -9.78 -14.20
CA GLY A 741 -27.17 -10.61 -13.76
C GLY A 741 -27.09 -11.07 -12.30
N PHE A 742 -26.31 -10.40 -11.44
CA PHE A 742 -26.19 -10.74 -10.01
C PHE A 742 -26.18 -9.49 -9.12
N ARG A 743 -26.60 -9.65 -7.86
CA ARG A 743 -26.57 -8.58 -6.85
C ARG A 743 -25.23 -8.57 -6.13
N LEU A 744 -24.48 -7.47 -6.24
CA LEU A 744 -23.21 -7.30 -5.55
C LEU A 744 -23.39 -6.75 -4.12
N GLY A 745 -24.35 -5.85 -3.91
CA GLY A 745 -24.58 -5.21 -2.61
C GLY A 745 -23.46 -4.25 -2.21
N ALA A 746 -22.77 -3.65 -3.19
CA ALA A 746 -21.67 -2.72 -2.94
C ALA A 746 -22.14 -1.49 -2.16
N GLN A 747 -23.37 -1.01 -2.40
CA GLN A 747 -23.93 0.12 -1.66
C GLN A 747 -23.95 -0.16 -0.15
N GLU A 748 -24.28 -1.36 0.32
CA GLU A 748 -24.34 -1.69 1.75
C GLU A 748 -22.98 -2.15 2.30
N ASN A 749 -22.11 -2.68 1.44
CA ASN A 749 -20.74 -3.09 1.79
C ASN A 749 -19.69 -2.08 1.30
N HIS A 750 -19.47 -1.03 2.09
CA HIS A 750 -18.58 0.08 1.73
C HIS A 750 -17.09 -0.28 1.54
N ALA A 751 -16.66 -1.49 1.93
CA ALA A 751 -15.26 -1.93 1.89
C ALA A 751 -14.92 -2.84 0.69
N HIS A 752 -15.78 -2.91 -0.34
CA HIS A 752 -15.56 -3.84 -1.45
C HIS A 752 -14.24 -3.56 -2.23
N PRO A 753 -13.29 -4.53 -2.31
CA PRO A 753 -11.94 -4.32 -2.87
C PRO A 753 -11.90 -3.87 -4.34
N TYR A 754 -12.93 -4.20 -5.12
CA TYR A 754 -13.03 -3.82 -6.54
C TYR A 754 -13.08 -2.29 -6.71
N VAL A 755 -13.92 -1.59 -5.92
CA VAL A 755 -14.14 -0.13 -6.06
C VAL A 755 -12.84 0.64 -5.79
N TYR A 756 -12.11 0.22 -4.76
CA TYR A 756 -10.81 0.81 -4.43
C TYR A 756 -9.77 0.54 -5.53
N SER A 757 -9.73 -0.69 -6.06
CA SER A 757 -8.75 -1.06 -7.09
C SER A 757 -8.98 -0.34 -8.42
N VAL A 758 -10.24 -0.18 -8.85
CA VAL A 758 -10.58 0.63 -10.03
C VAL A 758 -10.18 2.10 -9.84
N LYS A 759 -10.42 2.67 -8.66
CA LYS A 759 -9.96 4.04 -8.36
C LYS A 759 -8.44 4.14 -8.52
N ARG A 760 -7.68 3.20 -7.95
CA ARG A 760 -6.22 3.25 -7.98
C ARG A 760 -5.63 2.99 -9.37
N LEU A 761 -6.23 2.10 -10.16
CA LEU A 761 -5.85 1.87 -11.56
C LEU A 761 -5.99 3.14 -12.40
N ASN A 762 -7.10 3.88 -12.24
CA ASN A 762 -7.31 5.16 -12.95
C ASN A 762 -6.23 6.21 -12.61
N GLU A 763 -5.89 6.35 -11.33
CA GLU A 763 -4.86 7.30 -10.87
C GLU A 763 -3.47 6.95 -11.44
N LEU A 764 -3.13 5.66 -11.45
CA LEU A 764 -1.85 5.16 -11.97
C LEU A 764 -1.77 5.27 -13.50
N ALA A 765 -2.86 4.94 -14.19
CA ALA A 765 -2.94 5.09 -15.64
C ALA A 765 -2.84 6.56 -16.07
N PHE A 766 -3.47 7.48 -15.34
CA PHE A 766 -3.32 8.91 -15.57
C PHE A 766 -1.88 9.38 -15.38
N LEU A 767 -1.21 8.91 -14.31
CA LEU A 767 0.21 9.20 -14.08
C LEU A 767 1.10 8.67 -15.21
N HIS A 768 0.84 7.45 -15.68
CA HIS A 768 1.56 6.84 -16.80
C HIS A 768 1.37 7.65 -18.09
N GLU A 769 0.13 8.00 -18.47
CA GLU A 769 -0.14 8.79 -19.68
C GLU A 769 0.51 10.17 -19.65
N ARG A 770 0.47 10.85 -18.50
CA ARG A 770 0.90 12.26 -18.41
C ARG A 770 2.41 12.45 -18.38
N MET A 771 3.16 11.43 -17.97
CA MET A 771 4.59 11.53 -17.72
C MET A 771 5.37 10.71 -18.75
N PRO A 772 5.96 11.32 -19.81
CA PRO A 772 6.55 10.57 -20.91
C PRO A 772 7.69 9.62 -20.52
N TRP A 773 8.40 9.90 -19.42
CA TRP A 773 9.41 8.98 -18.91
C TRP A 773 8.78 7.71 -18.32
N MET A 774 7.54 7.76 -17.83
CA MET A 774 6.81 6.59 -17.35
C MET A 774 6.40 5.63 -18.48
N TRP A 775 6.46 6.05 -19.75
CA TRP A 775 6.21 5.15 -20.90
C TRP A 775 7.35 4.18 -21.15
N ILE A 776 8.52 4.45 -20.57
CA ILE A 776 9.65 3.53 -20.59
C ILE A 776 9.35 2.51 -19.49
N ASN A 777 9.05 1.26 -19.87
CA ASN A 777 8.71 0.19 -18.92
C ASN A 777 9.70 0.11 -17.75
N ALA A 778 11.00 0.29 -18.02
CA ALA A 778 12.02 0.34 -16.97
C ALA A 778 11.72 1.44 -15.92
N VAL A 779 11.43 2.67 -16.35
CA VAL A 779 11.12 3.78 -15.44
C VAL A 779 9.78 3.55 -14.72
N TRP A 780 8.77 3.06 -15.44
CA TRP A 780 7.45 2.72 -14.88
C TRP A 780 7.57 1.79 -13.67
N TYR A 781 8.30 0.69 -13.82
CA TYR A 781 8.48 -0.28 -12.76
C TYR A 781 9.51 0.16 -11.70
N LEU A 782 10.59 0.88 -12.08
CA LEU A 782 11.57 1.43 -11.13
C LEU A 782 10.97 2.47 -10.18
N SER A 783 9.90 3.14 -10.62
CA SER A 783 9.12 4.09 -9.82
C SER A 783 8.10 3.43 -8.90
N THR A 784 8.04 2.09 -8.85
CA THR A 784 7.06 1.24 -8.14
C THR A 784 5.62 1.29 -8.65
N PHE A 785 5.25 2.30 -9.45
CA PHE A 785 3.89 2.46 -9.97
C PHE A 785 3.44 1.31 -10.86
N GLY A 786 4.35 0.70 -11.65
CA GLY A 786 3.99 -0.47 -12.46
C GLY A 786 3.62 -1.72 -11.67
N PHE A 787 4.31 -1.98 -10.55
CA PHE A 787 3.95 -3.11 -9.68
C PHE A 787 2.62 -2.88 -8.94
N GLU A 788 2.39 -1.64 -8.51
CA GLU A 788 1.13 -1.25 -7.91
C GLU A 788 -0.05 -1.39 -8.90
N TYR A 789 0.20 -1.01 -10.17
CA TYR A 789 -0.75 -1.21 -11.26
C TYR A 789 -1.08 -2.69 -11.44
N ASP A 790 -0.08 -3.56 -11.53
CA ASP A 790 -0.27 -5.01 -11.71
C ASP A 790 -1.01 -5.67 -10.54
N ARG A 791 -0.79 -5.21 -9.30
CA ARG A 791 -1.52 -5.68 -8.12
C ARG A 791 -3.01 -5.37 -8.22
N HIS A 792 -3.36 -4.12 -8.52
CA HIS A 792 -4.76 -3.72 -8.64
C HIS A 792 -5.43 -4.33 -9.87
N LEU A 793 -4.67 -4.50 -10.96
CA LEU A 793 -5.09 -5.20 -12.15
C LEU A 793 -5.52 -6.63 -11.83
N LYS A 794 -4.72 -7.37 -11.06
CA LYS A 794 -5.06 -8.72 -10.63
C LYS A 794 -6.38 -8.78 -9.85
N ILE A 795 -6.62 -7.82 -8.95
CA ILE A 795 -7.87 -7.78 -8.14
C ILE A 795 -9.10 -7.61 -9.04
N VAL A 796 -9.05 -6.67 -10.00
CA VAL A 796 -10.20 -6.42 -10.88
C VAL A 796 -10.42 -7.59 -11.86
N THR A 797 -9.36 -8.21 -12.39
CA THR A 797 -9.49 -9.37 -13.28
C THR A 797 -9.94 -10.63 -12.56
N ASP A 798 -9.46 -10.87 -11.34
CA ASP A 798 -9.88 -12.02 -10.52
C ASP A 798 -11.36 -11.91 -10.16
N PHE A 799 -11.83 -10.69 -9.88
CA PHE A 799 -13.26 -10.43 -9.63
C PHE A 799 -14.09 -10.79 -10.86
N SER A 800 -13.75 -10.31 -12.05
CA SER A 800 -14.48 -10.62 -13.28
C SER A 800 -14.46 -12.11 -13.62
N ARG A 801 -13.30 -12.78 -13.45
CA ARG A 801 -13.19 -14.24 -13.62
C ARG A 801 -14.10 -15.00 -12.65
N LYS A 802 -14.17 -14.56 -11.39
CA LYS A 802 -15.06 -15.14 -10.39
C LYS A 802 -16.54 -14.97 -10.79
N VAL A 803 -16.95 -13.76 -11.18
CA VAL A 803 -18.32 -13.48 -11.65
C VAL A 803 -18.72 -14.39 -12.80
N ILE A 804 -17.86 -14.51 -13.82
CA ILE A 804 -18.12 -15.38 -14.98
C ILE A 804 -18.23 -16.84 -14.55
N LYS A 805 -17.30 -17.31 -13.70
CA LYS A 805 -17.30 -18.69 -13.21
C LYS A 805 -18.56 -19.02 -12.42
N ASP A 806 -18.95 -18.16 -11.48
CA ASP A 806 -20.12 -18.36 -10.63
C ASP A 806 -21.42 -18.34 -11.46
N ARG A 807 -21.45 -17.56 -12.55
CA ARG A 807 -22.58 -17.54 -13.50
C ARG A 807 -22.66 -18.81 -14.35
N ILE A 808 -21.54 -19.29 -14.89
CA ILE A 808 -21.49 -20.54 -15.68
C ILE A 808 -21.84 -21.76 -14.81
N SER A 809 -21.43 -21.76 -13.53
CA SER A 809 -21.67 -22.88 -12.61
C SER A 809 -23.06 -22.89 -11.99
N GLY A 810 -23.93 -21.91 -12.30
CA GLY A 810 -25.28 -21.80 -11.75
C GLY A 810 -25.34 -21.54 -10.23
N HIS A 811 -24.26 -21.09 -9.60
CA HIS A 811 -24.17 -20.97 -8.13
C HIS A 811 -24.90 -19.74 -7.55
N ASN A 812 -25.45 -18.85 -8.40
CA ASN A 812 -26.11 -17.60 -7.99
C ASN A 812 -27.59 -17.49 -8.47
N ASP A 813 -28.32 -18.61 -8.52
CA ASP A 813 -29.77 -18.66 -8.83
C ASP A 813 -30.66 -18.05 -7.71
N GLU A 814 -30.28 -16.92 -7.11
CA GLU A 814 -31.16 -16.14 -6.23
C GLU A 814 -32.13 -15.24 -7.02
N VAL A 815 -31.96 -15.12 -8.35
CA VAL A 815 -32.96 -14.50 -9.24
C VAL A 815 -33.66 -15.63 -10.01
N PRO A 816 -34.93 -15.96 -9.73
CA PRO A 816 -35.60 -17.06 -10.41
C PRO A 816 -35.69 -16.80 -11.92
N SER A 817 -34.99 -17.61 -12.71
CA SER A 817 -35.29 -17.84 -14.12
C SER A 817 -36.64 -18.59 -14.24
N LYS A 818 -37.73 -17.90 -13.93
CA LYS A 818 -39.09 -18.34 -14.25
C LYS A 818 -39.84 -17.21 -14.93
N THR A 819 -39.40 -16.88 -16.13
CA THR A 819 -40.24 -16.48 -17.28
C THR A 819 -39.32 -16.25 -18.47
N ASP A 820 -39.69 -16.84 -19.61
CA ASP A 820 -38.98 -16.98 -20.88
C ASP A 820 -38.51 -15.69 -21.61
N LYS A 821 -38.16 -14.58 -20.92
CA LYS A 821 -37.88 -13.31 -21.62
C LYS A 821 -36.74 -12.39 -21.12
N LYS A 822 -36.00 -12.68 -20.04
CA LYS A 822 -35.01 -11.70 -19.51
C LYS A 822 -33.61 -12.29 -19.36
N LYS A 823 -32.86 -12.38 -20.47
CA LYS A 823 -31.43 -12.71 -20.44
C LYS A 823 -30.62 -11.47 -20.08
N ALA A 824 -29.74 -11.57 -19.08
CA ALA A 824 -28.75 -10.54 -18.81
C ALA A 824 -27.71 -10.49 -19.95
N PHE A 825 -26.96 -9.40 -20.05
CA PHE A 825 -25.92 -9.24 -21.07
C PHE A 825 -24.88 -10.37 -21.02
N LEU A 826 -24.47 -10.79 -19.82
CA LEU A 826 -23.56 -11.91 -19.62
C LEU A 826 -24.14 -13.25 -20.12
N ASP A 827 -25.45 -13.47 -19.98
CA ASP A 827 -26.10 -14.70 -20.45
C ASP A 827 -26.05 -14.80 -21.98
N LEU A 828 -26.19 -13.67 -22.67
CA LEU A 828 -26.03 -13.58 -24.13
C LEU A 828 -24.60 -13.88 -24.59
N LEU A 829 -23.59 -13.44 -23.83
CA LEU A 829 -22.20 -13.79 -24.12
C LEU A 829 -21.92 -15.29 -23.89
N ILE A 830 -22.53 -15.88 -22.87
CA ILE A 830 -22.42 -17.31 -22.57
C ILE A 830 -23.10 -18.15 -23.66
N ASP A 831 -24.29 -17.75 -24.13
CA ASP A 831 -25.00 -18.43 -25.22
C ASP A 831 -24.14 -18.47 -26.51
N VAL A 832 -23.54 -17.34 -26.87
CA VAL A 832 -22.73 -17.21 -28.09
C VAL A 832 -21.39 -17.96 -27.95
N GLN A 833 -20.87 -18.10 -26.73
CA GLN A 833 -19.76 -19.01 -26.44
C GLN A 833 -20.17 -20.48 -26.58
N ALA A 834 -21.37 -20.85 -26.14
CA ALA A 834 -21.88 -22.22 -26.28
C ALA A 834 -22.05 -22.61 -27.77
N GLU A 835 -22.30 -21.63 -28.64
CA GLU A 835 -22.28 -21.78 -30.10
C GLU A 835 -20.86 -21.83 -30.71
N GLY A 836 -19.80 -21.75 -29.90
CA GLY A 836 -18.40 -21.84 -30.32
C GLY A 836 -17.78 -20.55 -30.85
N ASN A 837 -18.51 -19.41 -30.79
CA ASN A 837 -18.10 -18.17 -31.45
C ASN A 837 -17.23 -17.25 -30.58
N LEU A 838 -17.17 -17.46 -29.25
CA LEU A 838 -16.35 -16.67 -28.32
C LEU A 838 -15.55 -17.57 -27.38
N SER A 839 -14.29 -17.21 -27.10
CA SER A 839 -13.51 -17.85 -26.04
C SER A 839 -13.89 -17.32 -24.65
N TYR A 840 -13.51 -18.05 -23.60
CA TYR A 840 -13.68 -17.58 -22.21
C TYR A 840 -12.98 -16.23 -21.97
N GLU A 841 -11.78 -16.07 -22.55
CA GLU A 841 -11.03 -14.82 -22.43
C GLU A 841 -11.75 -13.67 -23.15
N ASP A 842 -12.38 -13.92 -24.29
CA ASP A 842 -13.20 -12.89 -24.95
C ASP A 842 -14.42 -12.48 -24.12
N ILE A 843 -15.06 -13.40 -23.37
CA ILE A 843 -16.13 -13.03 -22.44
C ILE A 843 -15.58 -12.15 -21.32
N ARG A 844 -14.42 -12.52 -20.74
CA ARG A 844 -13.76 -11.72 -19.70
C ARG A 844 -13.46 -10.30 -20.17
N GLU A 845 -12.89 -10.15 -21.37
CA GLU A 845 -12.59 -8.85 -21.97
C GLU A 845 -13.84 -7.95 -22.07
N GLU A 846 -14.98 -8.50 -22.51
CA GLU A 846 -16.23 -7.74 -22.58
C GLU A 846 -16.79 -7.44 -21.18
N VAL A 847 -16.78 -8.39 -20.26
CA VAL A 847 -17.22 -8.19 -18.87
C VAL A 847 -16.43 -7.07 -18.20
N ASP A 848 -15.09 -7.09 -18.27
CA ASP A 848 -14.23 -6.04 -17.73
C ASP A 848 -14.54 -4.67 -18.37
N THR A 849 -14.77 -4.65 -19.69
CA THR A 849 -15.13 -3.42 -20.42
C THR A 849 -16.45 -2.83 -19.91
N PHE A 850 -17.53 -3.61 -19.84
CA PHE A 850 -18.83 -3.11 -19.39
C PHE A 850 -18.86 -2.76 -17.91
N MET A 851 -18.18 -3.56 -17.08
CA MET A 851 -18.05 -3.25 -15.67
C MET A 851 -17.34 -1.92 -15.46
N PHE A 852 -16.18 -1.70 -16.09
CA PHE A 852 -15.44 -0.44 -15.95
C PHE A 852 -16.20 0.76 -16.54
N GLU A 853 -16.53 0.72 -17.84
CA GLU A 853 -17.11 1.86 -18.55
C GLU A 853 -18.51 2.20 -18.06
N GLY A 854 -19.30 1.22 -17.61
CA GLY A 854 -20.69 1.39 -17.23
C GLY A 854 -20.90 2.12 -15.91
N HIS A 855 -20.02 1.94 -14.92
CA HIS A 855 -20.21 2.54 -13.58
C HIS A 855 -19.42 3.84 -13.38
N ASP A 856 -18.15 3.89 -13.79
CA ASP A 856 -17.26 5.00 -13.43
C ASP A 856 -17.67 6.28 -14.20
N THR A 857 -18.05 6.15 -15.47
CA THR A 857 -18.52 7.29 -16.29
C THR A 857 -19.89 7.82 -15.84
N THR A 858 -20.86 6.92 -15.60
CA THR A 858 -22.23 7.27 -15.16
C THR A 858 -22.21 7.94 -13.78
N SER A 859 -21.39 7.45 -12.85
CA SER A 859 -21.25 8.07 -11.52
C SER A 859 -20.67 9.48 -11.58
N SER A 860 -19.75 9.76 -12.52
CA SER A 860 -19.24 11.11 -12.78
C SER A 860 -20.33 12.02 -13.37
N GLY A 861 -21.12 11.53 -14.35
CA GLY A 861 -22.23 12.27 -14.95
C GLY A 861 -23.29 12.69 -13.93
N MET A 862 -23.73 11.76 -13.08
CA MET A 862 -24.66 12.06 -11.97
C MET A 862 -24.07 13.06 -10.99
N GLY A 863 -22.81 12.87 -10.60
CA GLY A 863 -22.15 13.71 -9.59
C GLY A 863 -21.97 15.16 -10.03
N TRP A 864 -21.53 15.40 -11.28
CA TRP A 864 -21.46 16.75 -11.83
C TRP A 864 -22.85 17.38 -11.95
N THR A 865 -23.88 16.60 -12.26
CA THR A 865 -25.26 17.11 -12.33
C THR A 865 -25.73 17.57 -10.96
N LEU A 866 -25.53 16.76 -9.91
CA LEU A 866 -25.84 17.15 -8.53
C LEU A 866 -25.05 18.39 -8.09
N TRP A 867 -23.76 18.45 -8.43
CA TRP A 867 -22.91 19.61 -8.14
C TRP A 867 -23.44 20.90 -8.77
N PHE A 868 -23.80 20.88 -10.06
CA PHE A 868 -24.34 22.08 -10.71
C PHE A 868 -25.71 22.48 -10.17
N MET A 869 -26.55 21.52 -9.77
CA MET A 869 -27.83 21.82 -9.11
C MET A 869 -27.62 22.43 -7.71
N ALA A 870 -26.59 21.99 -6.98
CA ALA A 870 -26.21 22.56 -5.68
C ALA A 870 -25.73 24.02 -5.79
N VAL A 871 -25.07 24.35 -6.90
CA VAL A 871 -24.57 25.70 -7.21
C VAL A 871 -25.67 26.62 -7.77
N HIS A 872 -26.62 26.05 -8.52
CA HIS A 872 -27.67 26.77 -9.23
C HIS A 872 -29.07 26.35 -8.73
N PRO A 873 -29.51 26.81 -7.54
CA PRO A 873 -30.77 26.41 -6.94
C PRO A 873 -31.99 26.74 -7.82
N GLU A 874 -31.90 27.74 -8.69
CA GLU A 874 -32.96 28.12 -9.63
C GLU A 874 -33.32 27.00 -10.62
N TYR A 875 -32.34 26.19 -11.04
CA TYR A 875 -32.59 25.06 -11.94
C TYR A 875 -33.05 23.82 -11.16
N GLN A 876 -32.55 23.63 -9.93
CA GLN A 876 -33.03 22.60 -9.03
C GLN A 876 -34.54 22.72 -8.77
N VAL A 877 -35.03 23.93 -8.49
CA VAL A 877 -36.47 24.17 -8.25
C VAL A 877 -37.31 23.80 -9.47
N LYS A 878 -36.86 24.11 -10.68
CA LYS A 878 -37.56 23.74 -11.92
C LYS A 878 -37.58 22.23 -12.15
N VAL A 879 -36.48 21.54 -11.86
CA VAL A 879 -36.42 20.06 -11.91
C VAL A 879 -37.41 19.47 -10.91
N GLN A 880 -37.43 19.99 -9.68
CA GLN A 880 -38.35 19.55 -8.63
C GLN A 880 -39.82 19.78 -9.00
N GLN A 881 -40.15 20.92 -9.62
CA GLN A 881 -41.49 21.20 -10.15
C GLN A 881 -41.89 20.22 -11.27
N GLU A 882 -41.01 19.99 -12.24
CA GLU A 882 -41.24 18.98 -13.29
C GLU A 882 -41.51 17.60 -12.69
N LEU A 883 -40.75 17.20 -11.67
CA LEU A 883 -40.93 15.91 -11.02
C LEU A 883 -42.24 15.82 -10.22
N ASP A 884 -42.69 16.91 -9.58
CA ASP A 884 -43.99 16.94 -8.92
C ASP A 884 -45.16 16.82 -9.90
N GLU A 885 -45.06 17.45 -11.07
CA GLU A 885 -46.07 17.34 -12.13
C GLU A 885 -46.20 15.90 -12.66
N ILE A 886 -45.08 15.16 -12.70
CA ILE A 886 -45.05 13.78 -13.22
C ILE A 886 -45.45 12.75 -12.16
N PHE A 887 -45.01 12.92 -10.90
CA PHE A 887 -45.15 11.89 -9.85
C PHE A 887 -46.13 12.25 -8.73
N GLY A 888 -46.49 13.53 -8.60
CA GLY A 888 -47.07 14.10 -7.38
C GLY A 888 -45.99 14.47 -6.35
N SER A 889 -46.29 15.45 -5.50
CA SER A 889 -45.38 15.92 -4.44
C SER A 889 -44.98 14.79 -3.49
N LEU A 890 -43.67 14.63 -3.24
CA LEU A 890 -43.07 13.65 -2.33
C LEU A 890 -43.53 12.19 -2.55
N SER A 891 -43.82 11.82 -3.79
CA SER A 891 -44.35 10.50 -4.15
C SER A 891 -43.28 9.40 -4.14
N ASP A 892 -43.59 8.30 -3.45
CA ASP A 892 -42.81 7.05 -3.43
C ASP A 892 -43.08 6.12 -4.61
N ARG A 893 -43.82 6.59 -5.62
CA ARG A 893 -44.11 5.81 -6.83
C ARG A 893 -42.81 5.53 -7.61
N SER A 894 -42.60 4.27 -7.98
CA SER A 894 -41.52 3.87 -8.88
C SER A 894 -41.63 4.51 -10.26
N CYS A 895 -40.47 4.74 -10.89
CA CYS A 895 -40.41 5.33 -12.23
C CYS A 895 -40.87 4.33 -13.31
N THR A 896 -41.63 4.80 -14.30
CA THR A 896 -41.95 4.04 -15.52
C THR A 896 -41.18 4.56 -16.72
N SER A 897 -41.17 3.80 -17.83
CA SER A 897 -40.56 4.23 -19.10
C SER A 897 -41.22 5.50 -19.65
N GLU A 898 -42.53 5.66 -19.46
CA GLU A 898 -43.25 6.87 -19.89
C GLU A 898 -42.82 8.08 -19.07
N ASP A 899 -42.62 7.93 -17.75
CA ASP A 899 -42.15 9.00 -16.87
C ASP A 899 -40.77 9.49 -17.27
N LEU A 900 -39.84 8.58 -17.59
CA LEU A 900 -38.51 8.94 -18.10
C LEU A 900 -38.59 9.79 -19.37
N SER A 901 -39.58 9.57 -20.24
CA SER A 901 -39.77 10.38 -21.45
C SER A 901 -40.31 11.79 -21.16
N LYS A 902 -41.01 11.97 -20.02
CA LYS A 902 -41.60 13.25 -19.59
C LYS A 902 -40.62 14.15 -18.85
N MET A 903 -39.57 13.60 -18.22
CA MET A 903 -38.49 14.33 -17.52
C MET A 903 -37.59 15.12 -18.51
N LYS A 904 -38.12 16.13 -19.18
CA LYS A 904 -37.44 16.88 -20.23
C LYS A 904 -36.45 17.90 -19.66
N TYR A 905 -36.82 18.59 -18.59
CA TYR A 905 -35.99 19.60 -17.94
C TYR A 905 -34.82 18.99 -17.18
N LEU A 906 -35.07 17.89 -16.44
CA LEU A 906 -33.99 17.10 -15.84
C LEU A 906 -32.99 16.62 -16.91
N GLU A 907 -33.48 16.17 -18.07
CA GLU A 907 -32.61 15.79 -19.20
C GLU A 907 -31.80 16.97 -19.75
N LYS A 908 -32.38 18.17 -19.85
CA LYS A 908 -31.64 19.39 -20.22
C LYS A 908 -30.50 19.66 -19.22
N CYS A 909 -30.76 19.54 -17.92
CA CYS A 909 -29.76 19.75 -16.86
C CYS A 909 -28.65 18.70 -16.93
N ILE A 910 -28.98 17.43 -17.13
CA ILE A 910 -28.01 16.35 -17.36
C ILE A 910 -27.14 16.66 -18.59
N LYS A 911 -27.75 17.01 -19.73
CA LYS A 911 -27.01 17.32 -20.96
C LYS A 911 -26.10 18.53 -20.79
N GLU A 912 -26.54 19.56 -20.07
CA GLU A 912 -25.71 20.72 -19.77
C GLU A 912 -24.54 20.38 -18.84
N SER A 913 -24.77 19.51 -17.84
CA SER A 913 -23.70 18.96 -17.01
C SER A 913 -22.67 18.21 -17.84
N LEU A 914 -23.11 17.30 -18.72
CA LEU A 914 -22.24 16.56 -19.65
C LEU A 914 -21.52 17.48 -20.66
N ARG A 915 -22.08 18.65 -20.98
CA ARG A 915 -21.43 19.65 -21.85
C ARG A 915 -20.30 20.37 -21.11
N VAL A 916 -20.57 20.83 -19.89
CA VAL A 916 -19.59 21.60 -19.10
C VAL A 916 -18.49 20.68 -18.57
N ARG A 917 -18.86 19.47 -18.14
CA ARG A 917 -18.00 18.46 -17.51
C ARG A 917 -18.27 17.07 -18.12
N PRO A 918 -17.88 16.81 -19.37
CA PRO A 918 -18.02 15.49 -19.97
C PRO A 918 -17.18 14.45 -19.22
N PRO A 919 -17.73 13.30 -18.80
CA PRO A 919 -16.98 12.24 -18.13
C PRO A 919 -15.76 11.76 -18.92
N VAL A 920 -15.85 11.71 -20.27
CA VAL A 920 -14.72 11.39 -21.15
C VAL A 920 -14.37 12.64 -21.98
N PRO A 921 -13.40 13.47 -21.54
CA PRO A 921 -13.13 14.77 -22.17
C PRO A 921 -12.34 14.67 -23.48
N MET A 922 -11.64 13.55 -23.72
CA MET A 922 -10.79 13.31 -24.87
C MET A 922 -10.87 11.86 -25.33
N MET A 923 -10.82 11.63 -26.63
CA MET A 923 -10.84 10.31 -27.24
C MET A 923 -9.91 10.25 -28.44
N THR A 924 -9.05 9.23 -28.51
CA THR A 924 -7.99 9.17 -29.53
C THR A 924 -8.22 8.08 -30.58
N ARG A 925 -7.70 8.31 -31.80
CA ARG A 925 -7.64 7.38 -32.92
C ARG A 925 -6.23 7.31 -33.48
N LYS A 926 -5.76 6.12 -33.83
CA LYS A 926 -4.46 5.95 -34.49
C LYS A 926 -4.59 6.12 -36.00
N VAL A 927 -3.66 6.85 -36.60
CA VAL A 927 -3.58 7.04 -38.05
C VAL A 927 -2.66 5.97 -38.64
N GLU A 928 -3.25 4.99 -39.32
CA GLU A 928 -2.53 3.82 -39.87
C GLU A 928 -2.00 4.05 -41.29
N GLN A 929 -2.53 5.06 -42.00
CA GLN A 929 -2.11 5.54 -43.31
C GLN A 929 -2.29 7.05 -43.39
N ASP A 930 -1.60 7.74 -44.29
CA ASP A 930 -1.79 9.19 -44.47
C ASP A 930 -3.27 9.49 -44.78
N ILE A 931 -3.88 10.41 -44.04
CA ILE A 931 -5.30 10.77 -44.22
C ILE A 931 -5.49 12.26 -44.37
N ASP A 932 -6.41 12.66 -45.24
CA ASP A 932 -6.84 14.05 -45.37
C ASP A 932 -8.01 14.35 -44.44
N ILE A 933 -7.82 15.34 -43.56
CA ILE A 933 -8.86 15.95 -42.71
C ILE A 933 -9.00 17.42 -43.11
N GLY A 934 -10.04 17.73 -43.89
CA GLY A 934 -10.23 19.03 -44.50
C GLY A 934 -9.14 19.29 -45.55
N ASN A 935 -8.46 20.44 -45.46
CA ASN A 935 -7.37 20.79 -46.38
C ASN A 935 -5.99 20.37 -45.84
N THR A 936 -5.94 19.36 -44.96
CA THR A 936 -4.71 19.03 -44.23
C THR A 936 -4.51 17.52 -44.15
N THR A 937 -3.35 17.07 -44.64
CA THR A 937 -2.92 15.67 -44.58
C THR A 937 -2.26 15.39 -43.23
N ILE A 938 -2.80 14.43 -42.50
CA ILE A 938 -2.24 13.90 -41.26
C ILE A 938 -1.43 12.65 -41.60
N PRO A 939 -0.12 12.63 -41.30
CA PRO A 939 0.75 11.52 -41.67
C PRO A 939 0.49 10.26 -40.84
N ARG A 940 0.77 9.11 -41.43
CA ARG A 940 0.81 7.80 -40.78
C ARG A 940 1.68 7.83 -39.52
N GLY A 941 1.18 7.20 -38.46
CA GLY A 941 1.86 7.08 -37.16
C GLY A 941 1.44 8.12 -36.13
N CYS A 942 0.76 9.19 -36.51
CA CYS A 942 0.15 10.15 -35.59
C CYS A 942 -1.08 9.55 -34.87
N SER A 943 -1.41 10.10 -33.70
CA SER A 943 -2.72 9.93 -33.08
C SER A 943 -3.58 11.18 -33.33
N ILE A 944 -4.85 11.00 -33.65
CA ILE A 944 -5.84 12.09 -33.70
C ILE A 944 -6.63 12.06 -32.39
N MET A 945 -6.63 13.16 -31.66
CA MET A 945 -7.35 13.31 -30.40
C MET A 945 -8.56 14.23 -30.59
N ILE A 946 -9.76 13.67 -30.47
CA ILE A 946 -11.00 14.44 -30.46
C ILE A 946 -11.26 14.91 -29.03
N SER A 947 -11.38 16.23 -28.82
CA SER A 947 -11.61 16.79 -27.49
C SER A 947 -13.04 17.26 -27.31
N ALA A 948 -13.87 16.42 -26.69
CA ALA A 948 -15.21 16.78 -26.27
C ALA A 948 -15.18 18.02 -25.36
N GLY A 949 -14.27 18.09 -24.38
CA GLY A 949 -14.18 19.22 -23.45
C GLY A 949 -13.92 20.57 -24.12
N VAL A 950 -13.09 20.61 -25.17
CA VAL A 950 -12.85 21.86 -25.94
C VAL A 950 -13.99 22.16 -26.89
N ILE A 951 -14.53 21.16 -27.59
CA ILE A 951 -15.64 21.34 -28.53
C ILE A 951 -16.89 21.84 -27.80
N HIS A 952 -17.20 21.26 -26.63
CA HIS A 952 -18.39 21.59 -25.83
C HIS A 952 -18.30 22.94 -25.13
N THR A 953 -17.09 23.50 -25.00
CA THR A 953 -16.84 24.84 -24.43
C THR A 953 -16.35 25.84 -25.48
N ASN A 954 -16.53 25.51 -26.77
CA ASN A 954 -16.09 26.36 -27.85
C ASN A 954 -16.94 27.65 -27.89
N PRO A 955 -16.34 28.84 -27.68
CA PRO A 955 -17.07 30.10 -27.62
C PRO A 955 -17.66 30.54 -28.97
N THR A 956 -17.22 29.94 -30.09
CA THR A 956 -17.83 30.18 -31.42
C THR A 956 -19.14 29.43 -31.60
N VAL A 957 -19.43 28.44 -30.74
CA VAL A 957 -20.65 27.63 -30.78
C VAL A 957 -21.55 27.91 -29.57
N TYR A 958 -20.95 28.17 -28.40
CA TYR A 958 -21.66 28.43 -27.15
C TYR A 958 -21.31 29.82 -26.63
N GLU A 959 -22.29 30.73 -26.64
CA GLU A 959 -22.14 32.04 -26.00
C GLU A 959 -21.98 31.86 -24.49
N ASN A 960 -20.99 32.52 -23.86
CA ASN A 960 -20.66 32.33 -22.44
C ASN A 960 -20.51 30.85 -22.05
N PRO A 961 -19.54 30.11 -22.63
CA PRO A 961 -19.50 28.65 -22.63
C PRO A 961 -19.35 28.00 -21.24
N TYR A 962 -18.92 28.74 -20.21
CA TYR A 962 -18.77 28.25 -18.84
C TYR A 962 -19.97 28.55 -17.93
N ARG A 963 -20.91 29.39 -18.39
CA ARG A 963 -22.17 29.59 -17.69
C ARG A 963 -23.03 28.35 -17.88
N PHE A 964 -23.43 27.73 -16.78
CA PHE A 964 -24.37 26.62 -16.77
C PHE A 964 -25.77 27.11 -17.16
N ASP A 965 -26.28 26.61 -18.29
CA ASP A 965 -27.56 27.01 -18.86
C ASP A 965 -28.26 25.82 -19.54
N PRO A 966 -29.22 25.16 -18.86
CA PRO A 966 -30.00 24.06 -19.42
C PRO A 966 -30.78 24.43 -20.69
N GLU A 967 -31.13 25.70 -20.93
CA GLU A 967 -31.93 26.09 -22.10
C GLU A 967 -31.16 25.95 -23.42
N ARG A 968 -29.84 25.75 -23.35
CA ARG A 968 -29.03 25.34 -24.51
C ARG A 968 -29.50 24.00 -25.11
N PHE A 969 -30.29 23.21 -24.39
CA PHE A 969 -30.82 21.94 -24.87
C PHE A 969 -32.32 22.00 -25.18
N SER A 970 -32.87 23.20 -25.42
CA SER A 970 -34.18 23.38 -26.06
C SER A 970 -34.13 22.94 -27.52
N ASP A 971 -35.25 22.40 -28.03
CA ASP A 971 -35.32 21.73 -29.34
C ASP A 971 -34.93 22.67 -30.49
N ASP A 972 -35.35 23.93 -30.45
CA ASP A 972 -35.04 24.99 -31.42
C ASP A 972 -33.54 25.32 -31.46
N VAL A 973 -32.90 25.43 -30.29
CA VAL A 973 -31.46 25.73 -30.16
C VAL A 973 -30.62 24.54 -30.64
N VAL A 974 -31.04 23.31 -30.33
CA VAL A 974 -30.33 22.09 -30.74
C VAL A 974 -30.41 21.89 -32.26
N GLN A 975 -31.56 22.15 -32.89
CA GLN A 975 -31.73 22.04 -34.33
C GLN A 975 -30.81 22.97 -35.13
N GLN A 976 -30.51 24.16 -34.59
CA GLN A 976 -29.61 25.14 -35.22
C GLN A 976 -28.13 24.86 -34.97
N ARG A 977 -27.80 23.96 -34.03
CA ARG A 977 -26.42 23.65 -33.64
C ARG A 977 -25.80 22.60 -34.56
N HIS A 978 -24.50 22.73 -34.81
CA HIS A 978 -23.76 21.67 -35.51
C HIS A 978 -23.89 20.31 -34.78
N PRO A 979 -24.23 19.20 -35.45
CA PRO A 979 -24.50 17.90 -34.78
C PRO A 979 -23.34 17.37 -33.93
N TYR A 980 -22.10 17.68 -34.30
CA TYR A 980 -20.88 17.28 -33.58
C TYR A 980 -20.42 18.28 -32.51
N ALA A 981 -21.20 19.33 -32.23
CA ALA A 981 -20.88 20.29 -31.17
C ALA A 981 -21.22 19.80 -29.77
N PHE A 982 -21.98 18.71 -29.66
CA PHE A 982 -22.29 18.03 -28.41
C PHE A 982 -22.15 16.51 -28.61
N ILE A 983 -21.01 15.99 -28.15
CA ILE A 983 -20.57 14.60 -28.33
C ILE A 983 -20.11 13.94 -27.01
N PRO A 984 -20.88 14.03 -25.90
CA PRO A 984 -20.48 13.43 -24.62
C PRO A 984 -20.40 11.89 -24.69
N PHE A 985 -21.14 11.28 -25.63
CA PHE A 985 -21.16 9.85 -25.90
C PHE A 985 -20.40 9.49 -27.18
N SER A 986 -19.48 10.35 -27.65
CA SER A 986 -18.86 10.26 -28.99
C SER A 986 -19.92 10.30 -30.11
N ALA A 987 -19.50 10.12 -31.36
CA ALA A 987 -20.38 10.02 -32.53
C ALA A 987 -19.78 9.08 -33.58
N GLY A 988 -20.57 8.75 -34.61
CA GLY A 988 -20.19 7.85 -35.70
C GLY A 988 -20.12 6.37 -35.29
N PRO A 989 -19.38 5.52 -36.05
CA PRO A 989 -19.37 4.06 -35.84
C PRO A 989 -18.93 3.65 -34.43
N ARG A 990 -18.03 4.43 -33.82
CA ARG A 990 -17.47 4.23 -32.48
C ARG A 990 -18.20 5.06 -31.41
N ASN A 991 -19.48 5.38 -31.60
CA ASN A 991 -20.28 6.02 -30.56
C ASN A 991 -20.56 5.06 -29.39
N CYS A 992 -20.86 5.60 -28.21
CA CYS A 992 -21.17 4.81 -27.03
C CYS A 992 -22.40 3.92 -27.27
N ILE A 993 -22.25 2.62 -27.04
CA ILE A 993 -23.38 1.67 -27.13
C ILE A 993 -24.37 1.87 -25.97
N GLY A 994 -23.85 2.25 -24.80
CA GLY A 994 -24.59 2.42 -23.55
C GLY A 994 -25.21 3.80 -23.35
N GLN A 995 -25.24 4.68 -24.35
CA GLN A 995 -25.76 6.05 -24.19
C GLN A 995 -27.18 6.08 -23.60
N LYS A 996 -28.09 5.25 -24.12
CA LYS A 996 -29.47 5.19 -23.62
C LYS A 996 -29.54 4.60 -22.21
N PHE A 997 -28.69 3.61 -21.92
CA PHE A 997 -28.57 3.01 -20.59
C PHE A 997 -28.17 4.07 -19.57
N ALA A 998 -27.09 4.82 -19.84
CA ALA A 998 -26.62 5.90 -18.98
C ALA A 998 -27.72 6.94 -18.73
N MET A 999 -28.40 7.42 -19.78
CA MET A 999 -29.50 8.38 -19.61
C MET A 999 -30.65 7.82 -18.77
N PHE A 1000 -31.00 6.53 -18.89
CA PHE A 1000 -32.05 5.92 -18.07
C PHE A 1000 -31.63 5.82 -16.60
N VAL A 1001 -30.38 5.43 -16.34
CA VAL A 1001 -29.82 5.37 -14.98
C VAL A 1001 -29.78 6.76 -14.36
N GLU A 1002 -29.18 7.74 -15.04
CA GLU A 1002 -29.06 9.11 -14.53
C GLU A 1002 -30.42 9.73 -14.24
N LYS A 1003 -31.39 9.61 -15.16
CA LYS A 1003 -32.75 10.14 -14.95
C LYS A 1003 -33.47 9.44 -13.79
N THR A 1004 -33.37 8.11 -13.69
CA THR A 1004 -34.01 7.36 -12.61
C THR A 1004 -33.43 7.74 -11.24
N VAL A 1005 -32.10 7.68 -11.08
CA VAL A 1005 -31.42 7.95 -9.82
C VAL A 1005 -31.59 9.42 -9.39
N LEU A 1006 -31.40 10.37 -10.31
CA LEU A 1006 -31.56 11.79 -10.01
C LEU A 1006 -33.02 12.16 -9.74
N SER A 1007 -33.99 11.53 -10.40
CA SER A 1007 -35.41 11.75 -10.08
C SER A 1007 -35.75 11.31 -8.66
N TRP A 1008 -35.19 10.18 -8.19
CA TRP A 1008 -35.35 9.73 -6.81
C TRP A 1008 -34.70 10.71 -5.83
N PHE A 1009 -33.51 11.21 -6.15
CA PHE A 1009 -32.82 12.20 -5.33
C PHE A 1009 -33.62 13.50 -5.18
N PHE A 1010 -34.00 14.15 -6.29
CA PHE A 1010 -34.66 15.46 -6.26
C PHE A 1010 -36.12 15.41 -5.78
N ARG A 1011 -36.79 14.26 -5.84
CA ARG A 1011 -38.12 14.10 -5.23
C ARG A 1011 -38.07 14.18 -3.70
N ARG A 1012 -36.95 13.78 -3.08
CA ARG A 1012 -36.81 13.71 -1.61
C ARG A 1012 -35.97 14.83 -1.01
N PHE A 1013 -34.99 15.31 -1.75
CA PHE A 1013 -33.97 16.21 -1.22
C PHE A 1013 -33.83 17.49 -2.03
N SER A 1014 -33.38 18.52 -1.34
CA SER A 1014 -32.72 19.68 -1.93
C SER A 1014 -31.23 19.63 -1.60
N ILE A 1015 -30.39 20.11 -2.51
CA ILE A 1015 -28.94 20.14 -2.33
C ILE A 1015 -28.41 21.57 -2.42
N SER A 1016 -27.35 21.85 -1.66
CA SER A 1016 -26.60 23.10 -1.70
C SER A 1016 -25.12 22.83 -1.44
N THR A 1017 -24.25 23.80 -1.76
CA THR A 1017 -22.83 23.71 -1.41
C THR A 1017 -22.33 25.06 -0.89
N LEU A 1018 -21.42 25.01 0.08
CA LEU A 1018 -20.72 26.19 0.59
C LEU A 1018 -19.44 26.49 -0.20
N ILE A 1019 -19.05 25.58 -1.09
CA ILE A 1019 -17.80 25.66 -1.84
C ILE A 1019 -18.06 26.41 -3.15
N PRO A 1020 -17.33 27.50 -3.42
CA PRO A 1020 -17.39 28.19 -4.70
C PRO A 1020 -17.06 27.23 -5.88
N PRO A 1021 -17.80 27.29 -7.01
CA PRO A 1021 -17.62 26.37 -8.14
C PRO A 1021 -16.19 26.32 -8.69
N GLU A 1022 -15.47 27.43 -8.63
CA GLU A 1022 -14.08 27.57 -9.04
C GLU A 1022 -13.08 26.75 -8.21
N ASN A 1023 -13.43 26.42 -6.96
CA ASN A 1023 -12.55 25.70 -6.04
C ASN A 1023 -12.62 24.17 -6.22
N ASN A 1024 -13.66 23.65 -6.89
CA ASN A 1024 -13.78 22.24 -7.20
C ASN A 1024 -13.38 21.96 -8.66
N VAL A 1025 -12.07 21.88 -8.87
CA VAL A 1025 -11.46 21.80 -10.21
C VAL A 1025 -11.63 20.39 -10.79
N ALA A 1026 -11.91 20.30 -12.08
CA ALA A 1026 -11.99 19.01 -12.77
C ALA A 1026 -10.59 18.46 -13.09
N LEU A 1027 -10.28 17.29 -12.54
CA LEU A 1027 -9.06 16.54 -12.79
C LEU A 1027 -9.24 15.65 -14.03
N PRO A 1028 -8.37 15.76 -15.05
CA PRO A 1028 -8.49 15.03 -16.31
C PRO A 1028 -7.85 13.63 -16.21
N GLU A 1029 -8.27 12.81 -15.25
CA GLU A 1029 -7.96 11.36 -15.25
C GLU A 1029 -8.64 10.66 -16.45
N ILE A 1030 -8.58 9.31 -16.53
CA ILE A 1030 -9.30 8.54 -17.57
C ILE A 1030 -10.77 8.97 -17.67
N ILE A 1031 -11.39 9.22 -16.51
CA ILE A 1031 -12.66 9.92 -16.41
C ILE A 1031 -12.47 11.27 -15.70
N LEU A 1032 -13.28 12.26 -16.07
CA LEU A 1032 -13.26 13.58 -15.46
C LEU A 1032 -13.84 13.50 -14.04
N LYS A 1033 -13.03 13.82 -13.03
CA LYS A 1033 -13.42 13.79 -11.62
C LYS A 1033 -13.23 15.15 -10.95
N PRO A 1034 -13.98 15.47 -9.89
CA PRO A 1034 -13.73 16.67 -9.09
C PRO A 1034 -12.49 16.53 -8.19
N SER A 1035 -11.78 17.63 -7.92
CA SER A 1035 -10.61 17.63 -7.05
C SER A 1035 -10.93 17.42 -5.57
N LEU A 1036 -12.16 17.77 -5.15
CA LEU A 1036 -12.61 17.68 -3.76
C LEU A 1036 -13.73 16.65 -3.54
N GLY A 1037 -14.06 15.84 -4.55
CA GLY A 1037 -15.31 15.07 -4.55
C GLY A 1037 -16.51 15.95 -4.89
N PHE A 1038 -17.72 15.56 -4.49
CA PHE A 1038 -18.94 16.37 -4.59
C PHE A 1038 -19.45 16.74 -3.19
N PRO A 1039 -18.72 17.59 -2.44
CA PRO A 1039 -19.09 18.00 -1.08
C PRO A 1039 -20.33 18.90 -1.10
N CYS A 1040 -21.45 18.36 -0.63
CA CYS A 1040 -22.73 19.06 -0.64
C CYS A 1040 -23.48 18.86 0.68
N ILE A 1041 -24.33 19.83 1.03
CA ILE A 1041 -25.27 19.76 2.13
C ILE A 1041 -26.62 19.33 1.55
N ILE A 1042 -27.18 18.27 2.11
CA ILE A 1042 -28.48 17.71 1.71
C ILE A 1042 -29.51 18.16 2.75
N SER A 1043 -30.61 18.75 2.31
CA SER A 1043 -31.75 19.05 3.16
C SER A 1043 -32.98 18.26 2.71
N SER A 1044 -33.90 17.99 3.63
CA SER A 1044 -35.23 17.52 3.25
C SER A 1044 -35.82 18.55 2.31
N ARG A 1045 -36.52 18.05 1.30
CA ARG A 1045 -37.42 18.86 0.52
C ARG A 1045 -38.67 19.19 1.33
#